data_AF-A0A928DBF6-F1
#
_entry.id   AF-A0A928DBF6-F1
#
_cell.length_a   1.000
_cell.length_b   1.000
_cell.length_c   1.000
_cell.angle_alpha   90.00
_cell.angle_beta   90.00
_cell.angle_gamma   90.00
#
_symmetry.space_group_name_H-M   'P 1'
#
loop_
_entity.id
_entity.type
_entity.pdbx_description
1 polymer ?
#
loop_
_entity_poly.entity_id
_entity_poly.type
_entity_poly.pdbx_seq_one_letter_code
_entity_poly.pdbx_strand_id
1 'polypeptide(L)'
;MKTKMYSTVFAVLSVGLVYAQENSVAKYDPRMAVQAAIVDTNGIKWIDGKYLPIEGRCFDNTSAYYDRLPSNVTAKVNAGVRSMKSHSAGLQFRFSTDSRKLHFKWKPKNARLAMDHMPSTGVSGIDIYRQSANGKWKFYAQGRITDGVKGGSLTLGWNPGTPCLVNLPLYNGIKEFTLGIDKNAKIEALPPRRSGVDKPVVFYGTSITHGGCASRPGLAFPSIVGRNLDVPIVNLGFSGSGRMEFEMSEHLAAIDASCYVLDCLWNMGSIRKNDKSDLDLKDVKRGPDAVVRARYEPFIRNLRAKRPGVPIVMAEQCDVYCREPNAKDKFIRGLYEKLIAEGWKNLVYLPKTEMYTGDLEGTVDGCHPNDHGMISMSKAFGKAVREALDIKYNVRNFGAKGDGVAKDTVAVQRAIDAASSAGGGEVLLPAGTYLCGSVFLKSGVDFHLAEGAVLKGSPDPADYNAADVAPQNYGRLGVGDNTSGGHLILCIEQENVTLRGPGKIDGNVGAFLKMPDGTHPEHKLKIPWRPSQMVWFVESKGISIRDIEMADAPYWSCFIYGCEDVTVKNAYIHTVRDPHTYNGDGLDIDSSRHVRVSDCRIFTADDSITLRASGARLKRDGDCADVVVSNCTFSSDCNAIRLGVGNGHIRDCSFHNIKIVDTRYAVNAVGAWSRPERGVDISRILFENFDIEAKGFCKFYYRKATGSVFDGLHFKHVRGKVKAESIFDDTPERPFRNLRFEDVKIEGETSRRVLQGN
;
A
#
# COMPACT_ATOMS: atom_id res chain seq x y z
N MET A 1 82.82 -30.16 18.12
CA MET A 1 83.51 -31.42 17.77
C MET A 1 82.46 -32.52 17.73
N LYS A 2 82.26 -33.10 16.54
CA LYS A 2 81.64 -34.40 16.18
C LYS A 2 80.35 -34.87 16.89
N THR A 3 79.29 -34.74 16.10
CA THR A 3 78.05 -35.52 15.96
C THR A 3 78.28 -37.00 15.61
N LYS A 4 77.35 -37.87 16.06
CA LYS A 4 76.89 -39.23 15.59
C LYS A 4 76.61 -40.09 16.85
N MET A 5 75.54 -40.88 17.01
CA MET A 5 74.62 -41.51 16.04
C MET A 5 73.44 -42.21 16.75
N TYR A 6 72.24 -42.21 16.11
CA TYR A 6 71.12 -43.20 16.00
C TYR A 6 70.83 -44.24 17.12
N SER A 7 69.61 -44.73 17.37
CA SER A 7 68.24 -44.61 16.82
C SER A 7 67.32 -45.43 17.75
N THR A 8 66.02 -45.13 17.83
CA THR A 8 64.92 -46.12 17.65
C THR A 8 63.59 -45.36 17.54
N VAL A 9 62.79 -45.79 16.58
CA VAL A 9 61.49 -45.25 16.14
C VAL A 9 60.40 -45.45 17.21
N PHE A 10 59.59 -44.41 17.46
CA PHE A 10 58.25 -44.54 18.03
C PHE A 10 57.28 -43.62 17.27
N ALA A 11 56.17 -44.21 16.81
CA ALA A 11 55.06 -43.51 16.21
C ALA A 11 54.32 -42.67 17.25
N VAL A 12 54.11 -41.38 16.97
CA VAL A 12 53.30 -40.48 17.78
C VAL A 12 52.00 -40.17 17.02
N LEU A 13 50.87 -40.59 17.59
CA LEU A 13 49.56 -40.07 17.27
C LEU A 13 49.50 -38.60 17.74
N SER A 14 49.37 -37.67 16.78
CA SER A 14 49.08 -36.27 17.04
C SER A 14 47.59 -36.08 17.35
N VAL A 15 47.24 -35.87 18.62
CA VAL A 15 45.96 -35.28 19.01
C VAL A 15 46.10 -33.77 18.88
N GLY A 16 45.54 -33.21 17.81
CA GLY A 16 45.43 -31.77 17.63
C GLY A 16 44.43 -31.20 18.63
N LEU A 17 44.91 -30.40 19.58
CA LEU A 17 44.09 -29.42 20.30
C LEU A 17 43.64 -28.36 19.29
N VAL A 18 42.40 -28.44 18.84
CA VAL A 18 41.73 -27.34 18.15
C VAL A 18 41.25 -26.36 19.24
N TYR A 19 41.91 -25.21 19.33
CA TYR A 19 41.33 -24.04 19.99
C TYR A 19 40.03 -23.69 19.26
N ALA A 20 38.90 -23.84 19.95
CA ALA A 20 37.61 -23.35 19.45
C ALA A 20 37.70 -21.84 19.28
N GLN A 21 37.45 -21.35 18.06
CA GLN A 21 37.24 -19.93 17.80
C GLN A 21 36.14 -19.39 18.72
N GLU A 22 36.46 -18.34 19.47
CA GLU A 22 35.46 -17.58 20.22
C GLU A 22 34.37 -17.06 19.27
N ASN A 23 33.13 -17.45 19.53
CA ASN A 23 31.99 -17.11 18.71
C ASN A 23 31.54 -15.67 19.05
N SER A 24 31.71 -14.72 18.12
CA SER A 24 31.53 -13.28 18.30
C SER A 24 30.08 -12.83 18.58
N VAL A 25 29.14 -13.76 18.77
CA VAL A 25 27.74 -13.51 19.11
C VAL A 25 27.51 -13.45 20.62
N ALA A 26 28.38 -14.07 21.42
CA ALA A 26 28.30 -14.05 22.89
C ALA A 26 28.49 -12.64 23.50
N LYS A 27 29.02 -11.68 22.73
CA LYS A 27 29.19 -10.28 23.12
C LYS A 27 27.85 -9.52 23.27
N TYR A 28 26.76 -10.03 22.70
CA TYR A 28 25.48 -9.31 22.61
C TYR A 28 24.38 -9.79 23.57
N ASP A 29 24.42 -11.04 24.08
CA ASP A 29 23.51 -11.51 25.15
C ASP A 29 24.03 -12.80 25.85
N PRO A 30 24.33 -12.76 27.17
CA PRO A 30 24.72 -13.94 27.95
C PRO A 30 23.68 -15.09 28.00
N ARG A 31 22.42 -14.85 27.63
CA ARG A 31 21.32 -15.83 27.61
C ARG A 31 21.32 -16.75 26.38
N MET A 32 22.17 -16.48 25.38
CA MET A 32 22.26 -17.27 24.15
C MET A 32 23.19 -18.49 24.25
N ALA A 33 23.83 -18.72 25.40
CA ALA A 33 24.41 -20.03 25.70
C ALA A 33 23.26 -21.03 25.93
N VAL A 34 23.02 -21.92 24.97
CA VAL A 34 21.99 -22.96 25.04
C VAL A 34 22.25 -23.87 26.25
N GLN A 35 21.63 -23.56 27.39
CA GLN A 35 21.59 -24.44 28.55
C GLN A 35 20.15 -24.58 29.07
N ALA A 36 19.58 -25.72 28.70
CA ALA A 36 18.40 -26.44 29.21
C ALA A 36 17.43 -26.85 28.09
N ALA A 37 17.93 -27.50 27.04
CA ALA A 37 17.07 -28.28 26.14
C ALA A 37 17.11 -29.74 26.59
N ILE A 38 15.99 -30.28 27.07
CA ILE A 38 15.88 -31.70 27.45
C ILE A 38 15.34 -32.44 26.24
N VAL A 39 16.11 -33.41 25.74
CA VAL A 39 15.61 -34.36 24.73
C VAL A 39 14.94 -35.51 25.48
N ASP A 40 13.64 -35.70 25.26
CA ASP A 40 12.93 -36.82 25.86
C ASP A 40 13.17 -38.15 25.11
N THR A 41 12.68 -39.25 25.68
CA THR A 41 12.82 -40.59 25.12
C THR A 41 12.14 -40.77 23.76
N ASN A 42 11.27 -39.85 23.36
CA ASN A 42 10.59 -39.84 22.06
C ASN A 42 11.34 -38.99 21.02
N GLY A 43 12.53 -38.48 21.36
CA GLY A 43 13.33 -37.64 20.46
C GLY A 43 12.80 -36.22 20.32
N ILE A 44 12.00 -35.72 21.26
CA ILE A 44 11.52 -34.33 21.28
C ILE A 44 12.48 -33.50 22.12
N LYS A 45 13.03 -32.44 21.53
CA LYS A 45 13.84 -31.43 22.20
C LYS A 45 12.91 -30.35 22.77
N TRP A 46 12.73 -30.35 24.10
CA TRP A 46 11.91 -29.37 24.82
C TRP A 46 12.74 -28.13 25.18
N ILE A 47 12.25 -26.95 24.80
CA ILE A 47 12.87 -25.65 25.00
C ILE A 47 11.96 -24.80 25.87
N ASP A 48 12.51 -24.24 26.96
CA ASP A 48 11.82 -23.24 27.78
C ASP A 48 11.59 -21.96 26.98
N GLY A 49 10.37 -21.43 27.04
CA GLY A 49 9.95 -20.21 26.34
C GLY A 49 10.83 -19.00 26.61
N LYS A 50 11.57 -18.95 27.74
CA LYS A 50 12.52 -17.86 28.03
C LYS A 50 13.72 -17.80 27.08
N TYR A 51 13.97 -18.88 26.34
CA TYR A 51 15.03 -18.94 25.33
C TYR A 51 14.51 -18.83 23.90
N LEU A 52 13.21 -18.60 23.71
CA LEU A 52 12.62 -18.37 22.39
C LEU A 52 12.68 -16.89 22.02
N PRO A 53 12.76 -16.54 20.72
CA PRO A 53 12.65 -15.16 20.27
C PRO A 53 11.28 -14.56 20.64
N ILE A 54 11.26 -13.73 21.69
CA ILE A 54 10.06 -13.10 22.25
C ILE A 54 9.99 -11.62 21.86
N GLU A 55 8.81 -11.19 21.45
CA GLU A 55 8.46 -9.79 21.17
C GLU A 55 7.41 -9.30 22.17
N GLY A 56 7.32 -7.98 22.34
CA GLY A 56 6.37 -7.32 23.25
C GLY A 56 6.82 -7.22 24.71
N ARG A 57 7.94 -7.86 25.08
CA ARG A 57 8.57 -7.74 26.41
C ARG A 57 9.59 -6.60 26.40
N CYS A 58 9.37 -5.56 27.23
CA CYS A 58 10.19 -4.34 27.21
C CYS A 58 10.99 -4.08 28.50
N PHE A 59 10.86 -4.92 29.52
CA PHE A 59 11.49 -4.71 30.81
C PHE A 59 12.23 -5.96 31.26
N ASP A 60 13.47 -5.80 31.71
CA ASP A 60 14.25 -6.90 32.28
C ASP A 60 14.02 -7.07 33.78
N ASN A 61 13.74 -5.98 34.50
CA ASN A 61 13.51 -5.94 35.94
C ASN A 61 12.05 -6.27 36.33
N THR A 62 11.48 -7.35 35.80
CA THR A 62 10.11 -7.78 36.06
C THR A 62 10.00 -8.72 37.26
N SER A 63 8.80 -8.85 37.86
CA SER A 63 8.59 -9.79 38.98
C SER A 63 8.55 -11.25 38.50
N ALA A 64 8.03 -11.49 37.30
CA ALA A 64 8.16 -12.75 36.57
C ALA A 64 8.54 -12.48 35.11
N TYR A 65 9.09 -13.49 34.42
CA TYR A 65 9.66 -13.33 33.07
C TYR A 65 8.65 -12.77 32.05
N TYR A 66 7.38 -13.19 32.13
CA TYR A 66 6.30 -12.81 31.22
C TYR A 66 5.45 -11.61 31.70
N ASP A 67 5.86 -10.89 32.75
CA ASP A 67 5.15 -9.68 33.16
C ASP A 67 5.44 -8.52 32.17
N ARG A 68 4.44 -7.67 31.94
CA ARG A 68 4.47 -6.56 30.97
C ARG A 68 5.01 -5.23 31.52
N LEU A 69 5.10 -5.09 32.83
CA LEU A 69 5.63 -3.89 33.50
C LEU A 69 6.71 -4.28 34.53
N PRO A 70 7.62 -3.36 34.87
CA PRO A 70 8.68 -3.65 35.82
C PRO A 70 8.15 -3.93 37.23
N SER A 71 9.03 -4.48 38.07
CA SER A 71 8.74 -4.79 39.47
C SER A 71 8.46 -3.54 40.31
N ASN A 72 9.06 -2.40 39.96
CA ASN A 72 9.03 -1.14 40.70
C ASN A 72 7.83 -0.21 40.42
N VAL A 73 6.74 -0.71 39.82
CA VAL A 73 5.51 0.09 39.61
C VAL A 73 4.95 0.54 40.97
N THR A 74 4.94 1.86 41.21
CA THR A 74 4.63 2.43 42.53
C THR A 74 3.13 2.44 42.84
N ALA A 75 2.78 2.77 44.09
CA ALA A 75 1.39 2.87 44.53
C ALA A 75 0.58 4.01 43.86
N LYS A 76 1.26 4.94 43.17
CA LYS A 76 0.63 6.06 42.43
C LYS A 76 0.01 5.63 41.11
N VAL A 77 0.44 4.51 40.55
CA VAL A 77 -0.24 3.82 39.44
C VAL A 77 -1.34 2.94 40.04
N ASN A 78 -2.60 3.03 39.59
CA ASN A 78 -3.72 2.35 40.25
C ASN A 78 -3.58 0.82 40.43
N ALA A 79 -4.31 0.25 41.40
CA ALA A 79 -4.19 -1.15 41.78
C ALA A 79 -4.53 -2.15 40.66
N GLY A 80 -5.42 -1.79 39.73
CA GLY A 80 -5.80 -2.64 38.61
C GLY A 80 -4.66 -2.81 37.61
N VAL A 81 -3.93 -1.74 37.29
CA VAL A 81 -2.70 -1.84 36.47
C VAL A 81 -1.67 -2.73 37.17
N ARG A 82 -1.45 -2.53 38.48
CA ARG A 82 -0.47 -3.31 39.25
C ARG A 82 -0.79 -4.80 39.33
N SER A 83 -2.08 -5.18 39.35
CA SER A 83 -2.49 -6.59 39.34
C SER A 83 -2.41 -7.21 37.94
N MET A 84 -2.83 -6.50 36.90
CA MET A 84 -2.85 -7.00 35.52
C MET A 84 -1.49 -6.90 34.82
N LYS A 85 -0.46 -6.32 35.44
CA LYS A 85 0.90 -6.30 34.89
C LYS A 85 1.43 -7.70 34.58
N SER A 86 0.93 -8.73 35.27
CA SER A 86 1.35 -10.11 35.04
C SER A 86 0.55 -10.86 33.98
N HIS A 87 -0.42 -10.23 33.32
CA HIS A 87 -1.02 -10.82 32.11
C HIS A 87 -0.06 -10.71 30.94
N SER A 88 -0.18 -11.60 29.96
CA SER A 88 0.74 -11.70 28.81
C SER A 88 0.20 -11.08 27.51
N ALA A 89 -0.83 -10.24 27.58
CA ALA A 89 -1.42 -9.61 26.39
C ALA A 89 -0.38 -8.93 25.50
N GLY A 90 -0.38 -9.26 24.22
CA GLY A 90 0.55 -8.72 23.22
C GLY A 90 1.96 -9.29 23.26
N LEU A 91 2.29 -10.19 24.19
CA LEU A 91 3.54 -10.96 24.10
C LEU A 91 3.42 -12.01 23.00
N GLN A 92 4.49 -12.15 22.22
CA GLN A 92 4.51 -13.00 21.03
C GLN A 92 5.84 -13.75 20.91
N PHE A 93 5.82 -15.02 20.50
CA PHE A 93 7.03 -15.69 20.00
C PHE A 93 7.04 -15.64 18.47
N ARG A 94 8.15 -15.21 17.87
CA ARG A 94 8.29 -15.04 16.41
C ARG A 94 9.58 -15.67 15.91
N PHE A 95 9.48 -16.82 15.25
CA PHE A 95 10.66 -17.63 14.87
C PHE A 95 10.43 -18.49 13.63
N SER A 96 11.49 -19.06 13.07
CA SER A 96 11.47 -20.19 12.14
C SER A 96 12.15 -21.40 12.76
N THR A 97 11.83 -22.59 12.25
CA THR A 97 12.48 -23.84 12.64
C THR A 97 12.46 -24.83 11.48
N ASP A 98 13.48 -25.68 11.38
CA ASP A 98 13.56 -26.81 10.47
C ASP A 98 12.83 -28.07 10.99
N SER A 99 12.18 -27.99 12.15
CA SER A 99 11.34 -29.05 12.71
C SER A 99 10.12 -29.34 11.84
N ARG A 100 9.73 -30.62 11.75
CA ARG A 100 8.50 -31.08 11.09
C ARG A 100 7.30 -31.15 12.03
N LYS A 101 7.54 -31.08 13.33
CA LYS A 101 6.48 -31.03 14.36
C LYS A 101 6.77 -29.93 15.37
N LEU A 102 5.71 -29.31 15.87
CA LEU A 102 5.77 -28.35 16.97
C LEU A 102 4.87 -28.83 18.10
N HIS A 103 5.41 -28.89 19.31
CA HIS A 103 4.68 -29.27 20.52
C HIS A 103 4.68 -28.11 21.50
N PHE A 104 3.54 -27.47 21.70
CA PHE A 104 3.39 -26.39 22.67
C PHE A 104 2.82 -26.92 23.97
N LYS A 105 3.39 -26.51 25.10
CA LYS A 105 2.81 -26.68 26.43
C LYS A 105 2.87 -25.36 27.18
N TRP A 106 1.80 -24.99 27.88
CA TRP A 106 1.80 -23.78 28.69
C TRP A 106 0.90 -23.93 29.92
N LYS A 107 1.25 -23.26 31.02
CA LYS A 107 0.42 -23.16 32.22
C LYS A 107 0.06 -21.72 32.52
N PRO A 108 -1.22 -21.42 32.78
CA PRO A 108 -1.63 -20.08 33.18
C PRO A 108 -1.19 -19.77 34.62
N LYS A 109 -1.08 -18.48 34.94
CA LYS A 109 -0.78 -18.01 36.29
C LYS A 109 -2.02 -18.06 37.20
N ASN A 110 -3.19 -17.73 36.65
CA ASN A 110 -4.46 -17.71 37.37
C ASN A 110 -5.36 -18.90 36.99
N ALA A 111 -6.10 -19.42 37.96
CA ALA A 111 -7.04 -20.53 37.77
C ALA A 111 -8.30 -20.14 36.97
N ARG A 112 -8.66 -18.85 36.93
CA ARG A 112 -9.79 -18.37 36.12
C ARG A 112 -9.40 -18.40 34.64
N LEU A 113 -9.94 -19.38 33.91
CA LEU A 113 -9.56 -19.61 32.52
C LEU A 113 -10.35 -18.81 31.49
N ALA A 114 -11.56 -18.33 31.84
CA ALA A 114 -12.49 -17.62 30.97
C ALA A 114 -13.22 -16.49 31.73
N MET A 115 -13.94 -15.65 30.98
CA MET A 115 -14.90 -14.68 31.49
C MET A 115 -16.27 -14.93 30.84
N ASP A 116 -17.35 -14.47 31.46
CA ASP A 116 -18.73 -14.78 31.01
C ASP A 116 -19.00 -14.36 29.55
N HIS A 117 -18.28 -13.33 29.08
CA HIS A 117 -18.37 -12.75 27.75
C HIS A 117 -17.05 -12.88 26.95
N MET A 118 -16.08 -13.68 27.43
CA MET A 118 -14.80 -13.91 26.74
C MET A 118 -14.32 -15.36 26.90
N PRO A 119 -14.13 -16.11 25.80
CA PRO A 119 -13.84 -17.54 25.85
C PRO A 119 -12.44 -17.83 26.42
N SER A 120 -12.25 -19.05 26.93
CA SER A 120 -10.95 -19.46 27.50
C SER A 120 -9.80 -19.41 26.51
N THR A 121 -10.11 -19.53 25.21
CA THR A 121 -9.14 -19.39 24.11
C THR A 121 -8.52 -18.01 24.02
N GLY A 122 -9.27 -16.94 24.33
CA GLY A 122 -8.75 -15.57 24.37
C GLY A 122 -8.16 -15.19 25.72
N VAL A 123 -8.79 -15.63 26.82
CA VAL A 123 -8.35 -15.30 28.18
C VAL A 123 -7.06 -16.02 28.54
N SER A 124 -6.96 -17.34 28.29
CA SER A 124 -5.88 -18.21 28.77
C SER A 124 -5.24 -19.10 27.68
N GLY A 125 -5.78 -19.09 26.45
CA GLY A 125 -5.25 -19.85 25.32
C GLY A 125 -4.11 -19.13 24.58
N ILE A 126 -3.50 -19.84 23.64
CA ILE A 126 -2.54 -19.30 22.67
C ILE A 126 -3.10 -19.47 21.27
N ASP A 127 -2.67 -18.68 20.30
CA ASP A 127 -2.95 -18.99 18.89
C ASP A 127 -1.68 -18.89 18.03
N ILE A 128 -1.69 -19.71 16.97
CA ILE A 128 -0.53 -19.94 16.11
C ILE A 128 -0.88 -19.44 14.72
N TYR A 129 0.02 -18.62 14.20
CA TYR A 129 0.01 -18.12 12.84
C TYR A 129 1.19 -18.68 12.07
N ARG A 130 0.96 -18.93 10.78
CA ARG A 130 1.95 -19.39 9.83
C ARG A 130 2.02 -18.40 8.68
N GLN A 131 3.22 -18.00 8.28
CA GLN A 131 3.36 -17.10 7.15
C GLN A 131 3.19 -17.87 5.82
N SER A 132 2.36 -17.36 4.90
CA SER A 132 2.25 -17.92 3.54
C SER A 132 3.42 -17.47 2.65
N ALA A 133 3.58 -18.10 1.49
CA ALA A 133 4.65 -17.78 0.54
C ALA A 133 4.69 -16.30 0.08
N ASN A 134 3.53 -15.62 0.07
CA ASN A 134 3.44 -14.19 -0.20
C ASN A 134 3.73 -13.30 1.02
N GLY A 135 4.11 -13.87 2.16
CA GLY A 135 4.46 -13.15 3.38
C GLY A 135 3.29 -12.79 4.30
N LYS A 136 2.06 -13.13 3.97
CA LYS A 136 0.91 -12.85 4.85
C LYS A 136 0.85 -13.84 6.00
N TRP A 137 0.62 -13.35 7.22
CA TRP A 137 0.35 -14.19 8.37
C TRP A 137 -1.07 -14.76 8.29
N LYS A 138 -1.19 -16.09 8.29
CA LYS A 138 -2.47 -16.79 8.30
C LYS A 138 -2.66 -17.52 9.62
N PHE A 139 -3.86 -17.45 10.18
CA PHE A 139 -4.22 -18.28 11.31
C PHE A 139 -4.01 -19.76 10.94
N TYR A 140 -3.41 -20.52 11.84
CA TYR A 140 -3.09 -21.92 11.61
C TYR A 140 -3.72 -22.83 12.66
N ALA A 141 -3.59 -22.50 13.94
CA ALA A 141 -4.15 -23.32 15.00
C ALA A 141 -4.48 -22.52 16.26
N GLN A 142 -5.45 -23.02 17.03
CA GLN A 142 -5.80 -22.52 18.35
C GLN A 142 -5.30 -23.49 19.42
N GLY A 143 -4.50 -22.99 20.36
CA GLY A 143 -4.20 -23.68 21.61
C GLY A 143 -5.34 -23.49 22.60
N ARG A 144 -6.03 -24.58 22.95
CA ARG A 144 -7.14 -24.58 23.91
C ARG A 144 -6.66 -24.94 25.31
N ILE A 145 -7.37 -24.45 26.32
CA ILE A 145 -7.15 -24.79 27.72
C ILE A 145 -8.50 -25.01 28.42
N THR A 146 -8.59 -26.12 29.14
CA THR A 146 -9.79 -26.53 29.90
C THR A 146 -9.48 -26.80 31.38
N ASP A 147 -8.20 -26.96 31.73
CA ASP A 147 -7.73 -27.26 33.08
C ASP A 147 -6.50 -26.38 33.39
N GLY A 148 -6.62 -25.52 34.40
CA GLY A 148 -5.57 -24.56 34.77
C GLY A 148 -4.39 -25.21 35.47
N VAL A 149 -4.55 -26.41 36.04
CA VAL A 149 -3.49 -27.18 36.71
C VAL A 149 -2.67 -27.94 35.69
N LYS A 150 -3.34 -28.64 34.76
CA LYS A 150 -2.66 -29.37 33.67
C LYS A 150 -2.08 -28.43 32.62
N GLY A 151 -2.68 -27.25 32.45
CA GLY A 151 -2.31 -26.31 31.41
C GLY A 151 -2.84 -26.70 30.03
N GLY A 152 -2.43 -25.96 29.02
CA GLY A 152 -2.71 -26.26 27.63
C GLY A 152 -1.60 -27.05 26.97
N SER A 153 -1.95 -27.87 25.98
CA SER A 153 -1.01 -28.60 25.13
C SER A 153 -1.53 -28.64 23.69
N LEU A 154 -0.65 -28.48 22.71
CA LEU A 154 -0.98 -28.51 21.29
C LEU A 154 0.17 -29.12 20.48
N THR A 155 -0.12 -30.11 19.64
CA THR A 155 0.85 -30.70 18.70
C THR A 155 0.43 -30.40 17.28
N LEU A 156 1.35 -29.90 16.46
CA LEU A 156 1.10 -29.52 15.08
C LEU A 156 2.12 -30.17 14.14
N GLY A 157 1.68 -30.57 12.95
CA GLY A 157 2.59 -30.75 11.82
C GLY A 157 3.08 -29.37 11.35
N TRP A 158 4.35 -29.29 10.95
CA TRP A 158 4.96 -28.04 10.53
C TRP A 158 5.80 -28.23 9.27
N ASN A 159 5.82 -27.19 8.44
CA ASN A 159 6.66 -27.16 7.25
C ASN A 159 8.00 -26.53 7.64
N PRO A 160 9.12 -27.28 7.57
CA PRO A 160 10.45 -26.76 7.89
C PRO A 160 10.73 -25.41 7.22
N GLY A 161 11.36 -24.50 7.94
CA GLY A 161 11.70 -23.14 7.51
C GLY A 161 10.53 -22.15 7.48
N THR A 162 9.28 -22.60 7.64
CA THR A 162 8.13 -21.68 7.57
C THR A 162 8.04 -20.84 8.85
N PRO A 163 7.95 -19.50 8.74
CA PRO A 163 7.79 -18.61 9.89
C PRO A 163 6.56 -18.92 10.74
N CYS A 164 6.77 -18.96 12.06
CA CYS A 164 5.79 -19.20 13.10
C CYS A 164 5.65 -17.96 13.98
N LEU A 165 4.40 -17.59 14.28
CA LEU A 165 4.06 -16.56 15.26
C LEU A 165 3.09 -17.18 16.26
N VAL A 166 3.40 -17.07 17.55
CA VAL A 166 2.56 -17.55 18.65
C VAL A 166 2.16 -16.36 19.51
N ASN A 167 0.87 -16.05 19.59
CA ASN A 167 0.39 -15.01 20.51
C ASN A 167 0.05 -15.64 21.88
N LEU A 168 0.46 -14.97 22.95
CA LEU A 168 0.24 -15.41 24.32
C LEU A 168 -1.10 -14.89 24.89
N PRO A 169 -1.62 -15.49 25.99
CA PRO A 169 -2.94 -15.17 26.52
C PRO A 169 -3.16 -13.69 26.82
N LEU A 170 -4.39 -13.20 26.61
CA LEU A 170 -4.72 -11.78 26.80
C LEU A 170 -4.99 -11.43 28.27
N TYR A 171 -5.83 -12.23 28.94
CA TYR A 171 -6.36 -11.93 30.28
C TYR A 171 -5.84 -12.88 31.36
N ASN A 172 -4.72 -13.55 31.10
CA ASN A 172 -4.03 -14.39 32.06
C ASN A 172 -2.51 -14.25 31.88
N GLY A 173 -1.74 -14.59 32.91
CA GLY A 173 -0.28 -14.66 32.83
C GLY A 173 0.19 -16.05 32.44
N ILE A 174 1.45 -16.15 32.01
CA ILE A 174 2.12 -17.43 31.80
C ILE A 174 2.98 -17.75 33.01
N LYS A 175 2.76 -18.94 33.60
CA LYS A 175 3.61 -19.51 34.64
C LYS A 175 4.75 -20.33 34.03
N GLU A 176 4.42 -21.18 33.04
CA GLU A 176 5.35 -22.04 32.32
C GLU A 176 4.98 -22.04 30.84
N PHE A 177 5.97 -22.03 29.95
CA PHE A 177 5.77 -22.25 28.51
C PHE A 177 6.95 -23.07 27.97
N THR A 178 6.68 -24.11 27.20
CA THR A 178 7.70 -24.89 26.52
C THR A 178 7.31 -25.22 25.08
N LEU A 179 8.32 -25.26 24.21
CA LEU A 179 8.22 -25.67 22.82
C LEU A 179 9.06 -26.94 22.60
N GLY A 180 8.43 -28.01 22.18
CA GLY A 180 9.06 -29.23 21.70
C GLY A 180 9.25 -29.19 20.18
N ILE A 181 10.47 -29.47 19.73
CA ILE A 181 10.85 -29.62 18.32
C ILE A 181 11.57 -30.96 18.11
N ASP A 182 11.78 -31.36 16.85
CA ASP A 182 12.58 -32.54 16.53
C ASP A 182 14.00 -32.44 17.13
N LYS A 183 14.58 -33.56 17.60
CA LYS A 183 15.86 -33.62 18.33
C LYS A 183 16.97 -32.72 17.79
N ASN A 184 17.16 -32.73 16.46
CA ASN A 184 18.25 -32.02 15.79
C ASN A 184 17.82 -30.67 15.20
N ALA A 185 16.54 -30.32 15.32
CA ALA A 185 16.03 -29.06 14.80
C ALA A 185 16.55 -27.86 15.59
N LYS A 186 16.59 -26.72 14.91
CA LYS A 186 17.03 -25.42 15.40
C LYS A 186 15.88 -24.42 15.35
N ILE A 187 16.01 -23.39 16.16
CA ILE A 187 15.12 -22.23 16.17
C ILE A 187 15.94 -21.03 15.76
N GLU A 188 15.41 -20.25 14.82
CA GLU A 188 16.04 -19.04 14.33
C GLU A 188 15.09 -17.87 14.52
N ALA A 189 15.64 -16.71 14.89
CA ALA A 189 14.89 -15.47 14.88
C ALA A 189 14.57 -15.11 13.43
N LEU A 190 13.38 -14.55 13.22
CA LEU A 190 13.01 -14.04 11.91
C LEU A 190 13.76 -12.75 11.58
N PRO A 191 13.94 -12.42 10.28
CA PRO A 191 14.59 -11.18 9.88
C PRO A 191 13.84 -9.93 10.39
N PRO A 192 14.50 -8.76 10.31
CA PRO A 192 13.88 -7.45 10.55
C PRO A 192 12.56 -7.26 9.81
N ARG A 193 11.75 -6.33 10.30
CA ARG A 193 10.41 -6.08 9.78
C ARG A 193 10.46 -5.49 8.39
N ARG A 194 9.54 -5.91 7.51
CA ARG A 194 9.41 -5.40 6.13
C ARG A 194 8.86 -3.98 6.08
N SER A 195 8.29 -3.49 7.17
CA SER A 195 7.96 -2.07 7.32
C SER A 195 9.21 -1.19 7.46
N GLY A 196 10.37 -1.77 7.79
CA GLY A 196 11.55 -1.02 8.24
C GLY A 196 11.45 -0.49 9.67
N VAL A 197 10.40 -0.85 10.41
CA VAL A 197 10.20 -0.43 11.80
C VAL A 197 10.65 -1.55 12.74
N ASP A 198 11.78 -1.34 13.42
CA ASP A 198 12.35 -2.34 14.33
C ASP A 198 11.97 -2.12 15.80
N LYS A 199 11.54 -0.90 16.16
CA LYS A 199 11.08 -0.54 17.51
C LYS A 199 9.57 -0.73 17.65
N PRO A 200 9.06 -1.10 18.84
CA PRO A 200 7.65 -1.41 19.01
C PRO A 200 6.75 -0.18 18.94
N VAL A 201 5.54 -0.40 18.41
CA VAL A 201 4.40 0.47 18.64
C VAL A 201 3.80 0.12 20.00
N VAL A 202 3.78 1.09 20.91
CA VAL A 202 3.29 0.91 22.28
C VAL A 202 1.84 1.36 22.36
N PHE A 203 0.93 0.40 22.52
CA PHE A 203 -0.48 0.64 22.77
C PHE A 203 -0.72 0.74 24.28
N TYR A 204 -1.22 1.87 24.76
CA TYR A 204 -1.62 2.04 26.15
C TYR A 204 -3.10 2.40 26.23
N GLY A 205 -3.86 1.63 27.01
CA GLY A 205 -5.30 1.81 27.01
C GLY A 205 -6.11 0.90 27.91
N THR A 206 -7.35 0.69 27.49
CA THR A 206 -8.43 0.13 28.31
C THR A 206 -8.51 -1.39 28.26
N SER A 207 -9.67 -1.96 28.66
CA SER A 207 -10.02 -3.36 28.42
C SER A 207 -10.01 -3.72 26.94
N ILE A 208 -10.38 -2.77 26.09
CA ILE A 208 -10.46 -2.97 24.65
C ILE A 208 -9.06 -3.15 24.06
N THR A 209 -8.13 -2.26 24.41
CA THR A 209 -6.70 -2.40 24.09
C THR A 209 -6.13 -3.71 24.63
N HIS A 210 -6.51 -4.11 25.85
CA HIS A 210 -6.10 -5.39 26.46
C HIS A 210 -6.55 -6.60 25.63
N GLY A 211 -7.62 -6.46 24.85
CA GLY A 211 -8.18 -7.48 23.98
C GLY A 211 -9.55 -8.01 24.42
N GLY A 212 -10.25 -7.33 25.32
CA GLY A 212 -11.65 -7.64 25.65
C GLY A 212 -12.57 -7.22 24.49
N CYS A 213 -13.28 -8.10 23.76
CA CYS A 213 -13.41 -9.55 23.92
C CYS A 213 -13.11 -10.31 22.64
N ALA A 214 -11.84 -10.24 22.22
CA ALA A 214 -11.31 -11.07 21.15
C ALA A 214 -11.41 -12.55 21.51
N SER A 215 -11.87 -13.38 20.57
CA SER A 215 -12.08 -14.81 20.79
C SER A 215 -10.78 -15.59 20.99
N ARG A 216 -9.65 -15.03 20.54
CA ARG A 216 -8.28 -15.56 20.68
C ARG A 216 -7.23 -14.45 20.62
N PRO A 217 -6.01 -14.65 21.14
CA PRO A 217 -5.09 -13.54 21.40
C PRO A 217 -4.61 -12.78 20.16
N GLY A 218 -4.44 -13.47 19.04
CA GLY A 218 -4.09 -12.84 17.77
C GLY A 218 -5.18 -11.95 17.18
N LEU A 219 -6.41 -11.96 17.72
CA LEU A 219 -7.50 -11.10 17.27
C LEU A 219 -7.66 -9.82 18.09
N ALA A 220 -6.88 -9.61 19.16
CA ALA A 220 -6.81 -8.28 19.77
C ALA A 220 -6.33 -7.26 18.72
N PHE A 221 -6.99 -6.10 18.61
CA PHE A 221 -6.68 -5.14 17.56
C PHE A 221 -5.19 -4.72 17.51
N PRO A 222 -4.44 -4.57 18.64
CA PRO A 222 -3.01 -4.28 18.57
C PRO A 222 -2.21 -5.39 17.86
N SER A 223 -2.57 -6.65 18.10
CA SER A 223 -1.96 -7.81 17.44
C SER A 223 -2.29 -7.85 15.95
N ILE A 224 -3.51 -7.45 15.56
CA ILE A 224 -3.90 -7.34 14.14
C ILE A 224 -3.10 -6.23 13.47
N VAL A 225 -3.01 -5.04 14.08
CA VAL A 225 -2.20 -3.91 13.58
C VAL A 225 -0.74 -4.32 13.39
N GLY A 226 -0.14 -4.97 14.39
CA GLY A 226 1.24 -5.45 14.32
C GLY A 226 1.51 -6.41 13.16
N ARG A 227 0.57 -7.30 12.85
CA ARG A 227 0.69 -8.21 11.69
C ARG A 227 0.44 -7.52 10.35
N ASN A 228 -0.53 -6.62 10.28
CA ASN A 228 -0.93 -5.98 9.03
C ASN A 228 0.10 -4.95 8.56
N LEU A 229 0.66 -4.19 9.50
CA LEU A 229 1.73 -3.23 9.21
C LEU A 229 3.12 -3.86 9.28
N ASP A 230 3.22 -5.14 9.67
CA ASP A 230 4.49 -5.81 9.96
C ASP A 230 5.37 -4.97 10.91
N VAL A 231 4.87 -4.61 12.08
CA VAL A 231 5.60 -3.86 13.12
C VAL A 231 5.61 -4.65 14.44
N PRO A 232 6.63 -4.50 15.29
CA PRO A 232 6.60 -5.05 16.63
C PRO A 232 5.58 -4.26 17.46
N ILE A 233 4.89 -4.93 18.38
CA ILE A 233 3.87 -4.29 19.22
C ILE A 233 4.12 -4.56 20.69
N VAL A 234 3.69 -3.62 21.52
CA VAL A 234 3.61 -3.76 22.97
C VAL A 234 2.19 -3.40 23.37
N ASN A 235 1.50 -4.32 24.04
CA ASN A 235 0.14 -4.10 24.50
C ASN A 235 0.11 -3.85 26.00
N LEU A 236 0.04 -2.57 26.39
CA LEU A 236 -0.20 -2.10 27.75
C LEU A 236 -1.67 -1.71 27.96
N GLY A 237 -2.59 -2.54 27.48
CA GLY A 237 -4.00 -2.46 27.83
C GLY A 237 -4.26 -2.98 29.23
N PHE A 238 -5.06 -2.24 30.01
CA PHE A 238 -5.43 -2.58 31.38
C PHE A 238 -6.93 -2.38 31.59
N SER A 239 -7.63 -3.51 31.81
CA SER A 239 -9.09 -3.58 31.95
C SER A 239 -9.61 -2.67 33.07
N GLY A 240 -10.48 -1.70 32.74
CA GLY A 240 -11.01 -0.74 33.70
C GLY A 240 -9.99 0.19 34.37
N SER A 241 -8.73 0.17 33.92
CA SER A 241 -7.58 0.69 34.69
C SER A 241 -6.58 1.53 33.89
N GLY A 242 -6.55 1.49 32.55
CA GLY A 242 -5.78 2.45 31.78
C GLY A 242 -6.39 3.86 31.88
N ARG A 243 -5.83 4.73 32.74
CA ARG A 243 -6.39 6.04 33.09
C ARG A 243 -5.35 7.17 33.08
N MET A 244 -4.21 6.98 32.41
CA MET A 244 -3.17 7.98 32.20
C MET A 244 -2.62 8.61 33.49
N GLU A 245 -2.41 7.83 34.55
CA GLU A 245 -1.63 8.27 35.70
C GLU A 245 -0.26 8.80 35.25
N PHE A 246 0.22 9.91 35.83
CA PHE A 246 1.48 10.53 35.43
C PHE A 246 2.64 9.52 35.48
N GLU A 247 2.72 8.71 36.54
CA GLU A 247 3.77 7.69 36.71
C GLU A 247 3.73 6.61 35.62
N MET A 248 2.58 6.35 34.99
CA MET A 248 2.52 5.46 33.84
C MET A 248 3.25 6.05 32.62
N SER A 249 3.29 7.37 32.47
CA SER A 249 4.06 8.00 31.38
C SER A 249 5.56 7.75 31.51
N GLU A 250 6.10 7.67 32.74
CA GLU A 250 7.51 7.31 32.97
C GLU A 250 7.80 5.87 32.52
N HIS A 251 6.89 4.93 32.80
CA HIS A 251 7.04 3.55 32.35
C HIS A 251 6.92 3.42 30.83
N LEU A 252 6.01 4.15 30.18
CA LEU A 252 5.92 4.18 28.72
C LEU A 252 7.17 4.82 28.08
N ALA A 253 7.66 5.93 28.64
CA ALA A 253 8.87 6.59 28.18
C ALA A 253 10.13 5.76 28.40
N ALA A 254 10.15 4.81 29.34
CA ALA A 254 11.26 3.87 29.49
C ALA A 254 11.35 2.88 28.30
N ILE A 255 10.26 2.66 27.57
CA ILE A 255 10.24 1.83 26.37
C ILE A 255 10.80 2.62 25.18
N ASP A 256 11.76 2.05 24.47
CA ASP A 256 12.27 2.62 23.22
C ASP A 256 11.28 2.39 22.07
N ALA A 257 10.22 3.19 22.02
CA ALA A 257 9.10 3.04 21.11
C ALA A 257 9.34 3.72 19.74
N SER A 258 8.74 3.17 18.68
CA SER A 258 8.59 3.85 17.39
C SER A 258 7.38 4.78 17.37
N CYS A 259 6.33 4.44 18.12
CA CYS A 259 5.11 5.24 18.23
C CYS A 259 4.37 4.89 19.54
N TYR A 260 3.71 5.88 20.14
CA TYR A 260 2.78 5.68 21.25
C TYR A 260 1.34 5.83 20.77
N VAL A 261 0.47 4.88 21.12
CA VAL A 261 -0.97 4.92 20.82
C VAL A 261 -1.75 5.00 22.13
N LEU A 262 -2.52 6.08 22.31
CA LEU A 262 -3.22 6.39 23.56
C LEU A 262 -4.73 6.17 23.42
N ASP A 263 -5.22 5.05 23.96
CA ASP A 263 -6.63 4.60 23.90
C ASP A 263 -7.20 4.42 25.33
N CYS A 264 -7.25 5.50 26.10
CA CYS A 264 -7.58 5.47 27.54
C CYS A 264 -8.96 6.05 27.90
N LEU A 265 -9.63 6.73 26.97
CA LEU A 265 -10.75 7.61 27.33
C LEU A 265 -11.94 6.90 27.96
N TRP A 266 -12.23 5.65 27.56
CA TRP A 266 -13.36 4.89 28.10
C TRP A 266 -13.29 4.75 29.63
N ASN A 267 -12.10 4.57 30.20
CA ASN A 267 -11.90 4.40 31.64
C ASN A 267 -11.85 5.73 32.43
N MET A 268 -11.80 6.89 31.76
CA MET A 268 -11.57 8.20 32.38
C MET A 268 -12.87 8.97 32.67
N GLY A 269 -13.89 8.29 33.19
CA GLY A 269 -15.23 8.87 33.41
C GLY A 269 -15.46 9.61 34.73
N SER A 270 -14.82 9.22 35.84
CA SER A 270 -15.00 9.89 37.14
C SER A 270 -13.83 9.66 38.11
N ILE A 271 -13.71 10.54 39.11
CA ILE A 271 -12.72 10.47 40.20
C ILE A 271 -13.16 9.41 41.21
N ARG A 272 -12.27 8.48 41.57
CA ARG A 272 -12.53 7.39 42.54
C ARG A 272 -12.09 7.82 43.93
N LYS A 273 -13.05 8.09 44.84
CA LYS A 273 -12.82 8.70 46.17
C LYS A 273 -11.78 7.99 47.06
N ASN A 274 -11.53 6.69 46.85
CA ASN A 274 -10.60 5.88 47.66
C ASN A 274 -9.42 5.32 46.86
N ASP A 275 -9.19 5.77 45.63
CA ASP A 275 -8.05 5.32 44.82
C ASP A 275 -6.84 6.23 45.07
N LYS A 276 -5.69 5.65 45.45
CA LYS A 276 -4.48 6.42 45.77
C LYS A 276 -3.96 7.19 44.56
N SER A 277 -4.24 6.74 43.34
CA SER A 277 -3.90 7.47 42.11
C SER A 277 -4.75 8.74 41.89
N ASP A 278 -5.86 8.87 42.60
CA ASP A 278 -6.84 9.95 42.43
C ASP A 278 -6.80 10.94 43.61
N LEU A 279 -5.96 10.71 44.63
CA LEU A 279 -5.85 11.58 45.80
C LEU A 279 -5.44 13.01 45.44
N ASP A 280 -4.56 13.17 44.44
CA ASP A 280 -4.11 14.48 43.95
C ASP A 280 -5.18 15.17 43.09
N LEU A 281 -6.30 14.50 42.78
CA LEU A 281 -7.42 15.04 42.01
C LEU A 281 -8.59 15.52 42.89
N LYS A 282 -8.44 15.47 44.22
CA LYS A 282 -9.50 15.81 45.19
C LYS A 282 -10.07 17.23 45.02
N ASP A 283 -9.24 18.16 44.53
CA ASP A 283 -9.56 19.57 44.35
C ASP A 283 -9.98 19.93 42.91
N VAL A 284 -10.01 18.95 41.99
CA VAL A 284 -10.45 19.16 40.61
C VAL A 284 -11.98 19.30 40.55
N LYS A 285 -12.48 20.31 39.83
CA LYS A 285 -13.91 20.53 39.61
C LYS A 285 -14.54 19.25 39.03
N ARG A 286 -15.52 18.70 39.74
CA ARG A 286 -16.18 17.45 39.36
C ARG A 286 -16.99 17.62 38.08
N GLY A 287 -16.85 16.64 37.18
CA GLY A 287 -17.53 16.56 35.88
C GLY A 287 -17.15 15.24 35.20
N PRO A 288 -17.91 14.81 34.17
CA PRO A 288 -17.68 13.55 33.46
C PRO A 288 -16.33 13.47 32.71
N ASP A 289 -15.63 14.60 32.58
CA ASP A 289 -14.34 14.78 31.94
C ASP A 289 -13.23 15.28 32.90
N ALA A 290 -13.51 15.37 34.20
CA ALA A 290 -12.56 15.88 35.19
C ALA A 290 -11.21 15.12 35.18
N VAL A 291 -11.27 13.79 35.05
CA VAL A 291 -10.08 12.93 35.02
C VAL A 291 -9.28 13.14 33.74
N VAL A 292 -9.95 13.26 32.58
CA VAL A 292 -9.24 13.49 31.29
C VAL A 292 -8.53 14.84 31.29
N ARG A 293 -9.20 15.89 31.78
CA ARG A 293 -8.61 17.24 31.89
C ARG A 293 -7.38 17.27 32.78
N ALA A 294 -7.42 16.57 33.90
CA ALA A 294 -6.33 16.59 34.86
C ALA A 294 -5.12 15.74 34.44
N ARG A 295 -5.33 14.69 33.62
CA ARG A 295 -4.29 13.68 33.35
C ARG A 295 -3.71 13.71 31.94
N TYR A 296 -4.51 13.97 30.92
CA TYR A 296 -4.09 13.74 29.53
C TYR A 296 -2.93 14.65 29.12
N GLU A 297 -3.05 15.96 29.39
CA GLU A 297 -2.02 16.93 29.01
C GLU A 297 -0.70 16.74 29.78
N PRO A 298 -0.68 16.61 31.13
CA PRO A 298 0.57 16.31 31.84
C PRO A 298 1.25 15.02 31.36
N PHE A 299 0.46 13.97 31.10
CA PHE A 299 0.97 12.69 30.64
C PHE A 299 1.65 12.80 29.27
N ILE A 300 0.98 13.41 28.28
CA ILE A 300 1.53 13.51 26.92
C ILE A 300 2.73 14.47 26.87
N ARG A 301 2.72 15.55 27.66
CA ARG A 301 3.87 16.46 27.79
C ARG A 301 5.08 15.75 28.39
N ASN A 302 4.89 14.92 29.42
CA ASN A 302 5.99 14.15 29.99
C ASN A 302 6.54 13.13 28.99
N LEU A 303 5.67 12.40 28.27
CA LEU A 303 6.10 11.50 27.20
C LEU A 303 6.92 12.23 26.14
N ARG A 304 6.44 13.39 25.66
CA ARG A 304 7.16 14.17 24.65
C ARG A 304 8.51 14.70 25.16
N ALA A 305 8.57 15.13 26.43
CA ALA A 305 9.81 15.61 27.04
C ALA A 305 10.87 14.50 27.14
N LYS A 306 10.45 13.28 27.51
CA LYS A 306 11.35 12.12 27.64
C LYS A 306 11.68 11.45 26.31
N ARG A 307 10.77 11.55 25.33
CA ARG A 307 10.90 10.98 23.99
C ARG A 307 10.60 12.04 22.91
N PRO A 308 11.50 13.01 22.72
CA PRO A 308 11.35 14.00 21.66
C PRO A 308 11.24 13.34 20.29
N GLY A 309 10.36 13.86 19.44
CA GLY A 309 10.19 13.37 18.06
C GLY A 309 9.44 12.05 17.87
N VAL A 310 9.29 11.21 18.91
CA VAL A 310 8.54 9.93 18.77
C VAL A 310 7.06 10.21 18.50
N PRO A 311 6.47 9.69 17.42
CA PRO A 311 5.07 9.89 17.09
C PRO A 311 4.09 9.48 18.21
N ILE A 312 3.00 10.23 18.35
CA ILE A 312 1.92 9.94 19.30
C ILE A 312 0.57 9.96 18.56
N VAL A 313 -0.19 8.87 18.65
CA VAL A 313 -1.58 8.78 18.21
C VAL A 313 -2.49 9.05 19.40
N MET A 314 -3.31 10.10 19.30
CA MET A 314 -4.34 10.47 20.26
C MET A 314 -5.71 9.98 19.77
N ALA A 315 -6.25 8.93 20.39
CA ALA A 315 -7.51 8.35 19.98
C ALA A 315 -8.69 8.84 20.85
N GLU A 316 -9.80 9.16 20.19
CA GLU A 316 -11.09 9.38 20.84
C GLU A 316 -11.62 8.09 21.51
N GLN A 317 -12.68 8.24 22.31
CA GLN A 317 -13.36 7.12 22.89
C GLN A 317 -14.09 6.33 21.79
N CYS A 318 -13.66 5.08 21.58
CA CYS A 318 -14.34 4.15 20.69
C CYS A 318 -15.83 4.03 21.05
N ASP A 319 -16.69 3.95 20.03
CA ASP A 319 -18.14 3.90 20.23
C ASP A 319 -18.82 3.17 19.07
N VAL A 320 -19.34 1.97 19.32
CA VAL A 320 -20.02 1.15 18.30
C VAL A 320 -21.29 1.83 17.78
N TYR A 321 -21.89 2.69 18.60
CA TYR A 321 -23.12 3.43 18.25
C TYR A 321 -22.85 4.66 17.39
N CYS A 322 -21.58 4.95 17.06
CA CYS A 322 -21.17 6.11 16.27
C CYS A 322 -21.83 7.43 16.72
N ARG A 323 -21.98 7.63 18.05
CA ARG A 323 -22.62 8.85 18.58
C ARG A 323 -21.69 10.03 18.41
N GLU A 324 -22.29 11.22 18.46
CA GLU A 324 -21.57 12.49 18.46
C GLU A 324 -20.47 12.54 19.55
N PRO A 325 -19.35 13.25 19.30
CA PRO A 325 -18.27 13.41 20.27
C PRO A 325 -18.78 13.91 21.63
N ASN A 326 -18.42 13.21 22.69
CA ASN A 326 -18.75 13.59 24.06
C ASN A 326 -17.74 14.60 24.63
N ALA A 327 -17.91 15.02 25.88
CA ALA A 327 -17.04 16.02 26.52
C ALA A 327 -15.55 15.62 26.54
N LYS A 328 -15.24 14.33 26.69
CA LYS A 328 -13.86 13.82 26.71
C LYS A 328 -13.24 13.85 25.30
N ASP A 329 -14.02 13.50 24.29
CA ASP A 329 -13.59 13.54 22.89
C ASP A 329 -13.31 14.99 22.46
N LYS A 330 -14.24 15.90 22.74
CA LYS A 330 -14.07 17.34 22.48
C LYS A 330 -12.85 17.91 23.20
N PHE A 331 -12.59 17.47 24.43
CA PHE A 331 -11.39 17.88 25.17
C PHE A 331 -10.11 17.45 24.47
N ILE A 332 -9.97 16.17 24.09
CA ILE A 332 -8.73 15.71 23.45
C ILE A 332 -8.53 16.33 22.07
N ARG A 333 -9.61 16.63 21.34
CA ARG A 333 -9.55 17.35 20.07
C ARG A 333 -8.99 18.76 20.26
N GLY A 334 -9.55 19.50 21.22
CA GLY A 334 -9.05 20.84 21.54
C GLY A 334 -7.61 20.81 22.06
N LEU A 335 -7.23 19.78 22.81
CA LEU A 335 -5.84 19.59 23.24
C LEU A 335 -4.91 19.30 22.05
N TYR A 336 -5.32 18.44 21.11
CA TYR A 336 -4.58 18.18 19.88
C TYR A 336 -4.34 19.48 19.10
N GLU A 337 -5.40 20.25 18.84
CA GLU A 337 -5.34 21.53 18.14
C GLU A 337 -4.42 22.53 18.87
N LYS A 338 -4.51 22.61 20.20
CA LYS A 338 -3.61 23.41 21.05
C LYS A 338 -2.15 23.00 20.87
N LEU A 339 -1.83 21.70 20.95
CA LEU A 339 -0.45 21.22 20.84
C LEU A 339 0.13 21.45 19.44
N ILE A 340 -0.67 21.29 18.38
CA ILE A 340 -0.28 21.66 17.01
C ILE A 340 0.02 23.17 16.91
N ALA A 341 -0.82 24.02 17.51
CA ALA A 341 -0.59 25.47 17.54
C ALA A 341 0.66 25.86 18.34
N GLU A 342 1.03 25.09 19.36
CA GLU A 342 2.32 25.19 20.07
C GLU A 342 3.52 24.67 19.25
N GLY A 343 3.31 24.19 18.01
CA GLY A 343 4.36 23.75 17.09
C GLY A 343 4.72 22.28 17.20
N TRP A 344 3.95 21.46 17.93
CA TRP A 344 4.22 20.03 18.02
C TRP A 344 4.13 19.36 16.64
N LYS A 345 5.09 18.48 16.36
CA LYS A 345 5.13 17.61 15.18
C LYS A 345 4.90 16.15 15.61
N ASN A 346 4.66 15.28 14.64
CA ASN A 346 4.48 13.83 14.85
C ASN A 346 3.38 13.54 15.88
N LEU A 347 2.21 14.15 15.65
CA LEU A 347 1.00 13.95 16.43
C LEU A 347 -0.11 13.58 15.45
N VAL A 348 -0.80 12.48 15.69
CA VAL A 348 -1.90 12.00 14.85
C VAL A 348 -3.17 11.95 15.69
N TYR A 349 -4.25 12.50 15.15
CA TYR A 349 -5.57 12.46 15.77
C TYR A 349 -6.42 11.36 15.16
N LEU A 350 -6.97 10.46 15.98
CA LEU A 350 -7.86 9.40 15.53
C LEU A 350 -9.29 9.65 16.05
N PRO A 351 -10.21 10.14 15.19
CA PRO A 351 -11.61 10.34 15.56
C PRO A 351 -12.35 9.00 15.70
N LYS A 352 -13.36 8.94 16.58
CA LYS A 352 -14.12 7.71 16.82
C LYS A 352 -14.94 7.25 15.61
N THR A 353 -15.30 8.18 14.73
CA THR A 353 -16.11 7.92 13.53
C THR A 353 -15.39 7.01 12.53
N GLU A 354 -14.07 6.83 12.66
CA GLU A 354 -13.29 5.91 11.85
C GLU A 354 -13.22 4.49 12.43
N MET A 355 -13.59 4.29 13.70
CA MET A 355 -13.33 3.03 14.42
C MET A 355 -14.35 1.93 14.15
N TYR A 356 -15.61 2.30 13.85
CA TYR A 356 -16.73 1.38 13.59
C TYR A 356 -17.47 1.73 12.31
N THR A 357 -18.11 0.72 11.72
CA THR A 357 -18.96 0.82 10.52
C THR A 357 -20.36 1.37 10.81
N GLY A 358 -20.77 1.43 12.08
CA GLY A 358 -22.12 1.84 12.49
C GLY A 358 -23.20 0.77 12.35
N ASP A 359 -22.82 -0.48 12.02
CA ASP A 359 -23.76 -1.62 11.92
C ASP A 359 -24.29 -2.12 13.26
N LEU A 360 -23.77 -1.60 14.38
CA LEU A 360 -24.13 -1.93 15.77
C LEU A 360 -23.76 -3.35 16.23
N GLU A 361 -23.24 -4.21 15.35
CA GLU A 361 -22.92 -5.61 15.64
C GLU A 361 -21.49 -5.80 16.16
N GLY A 362 -20.69 -4.73 16.23
CA GLY A 362 -19.26 -4.79 16.55
C GLY A 362 -18.89 -5.08 18.01
N THR A 363 -19.83 -5.35 18.92
CA THR A 363 -19.54 -5.55 20.36
C THR A 363 -20.22 -6.79 20.94
N VAL A 364 -19.69 -7.30 22.05
CA VAL A 364 -20.32 -8.40 22.81
C VAL A 364 -21.35 -7.89 23.82
N ASP A 365 -21.16 -6.67 24.35
CA ASP A 365 -21.93 -6.13 25.48
C ASP A 365 -22.24 -4.63 25.36
N GLY A 366 -22.13 -4.05 24.16
CA GLY A 366 -22.28 -2.61 23.93
C GLY A 366 -21.04 -1.77 24.27
N CYS A 367 -19.97 -2.40 24.76
CA CYS A 367 -18.71 -1.75 25.12
C CYS A 367 -17.50 -2.45 24.48
N HIS A 368 -17.32 -3.74 24.75
CA HIS A 368 -16.16 -4.52 24.36
C HIS A 368 -16.35 -5.06 22.93
N PRO A 369 -15.41 -4.81 22.01
CA PRO A 369 -15.53 -5.32 20.66
C PRO A 369 -15.50 -6.85 20.64
N ASN A 370 -16.38 -7.43 19.84
CA ASN A 370 -16.20 -8.81 19.38
C ASN A 370 -15.16 -8.85 18.25
N ASP A 371 -14.95 -10.00 17.60
CA ASP A 371 -13.93 -10.12 16.55
C ASP A 371 -14.18 -9.19 15.35
N HIS A 372 -15.44 -8.94 14.98
CA HIS A 372 -15.80 -7.98 13.92
C HIS A 372 -15.41 -6.55 14.30
N GLY A 373 -15.74 -6.13 15.52
CA GLY A 373 -15.33 -4.84 16.06
C GLY A 373 -13.81 -4.71 16.20
N MET A 374 -13.10 -5.75 16.63
CA MET A 374 -11.64 -5.76 16.70
C MET A 374 -11.00 -5.57 15.32
N ILE A 375 -11.56 -6.19 14.27
CA ILE A 375 -11.11 -5.99 12.89
C ILE A 375 -11.38 -4.55 12.45
N SER A 376 -12.57 -4.01 12.71
CA SER A 376 -12.90 -2.61 12.40
C SER A 376 -11.92 -1.64 13.05
N MET A 377 -11.73 -1.76 14.37
CA MET A 377 -10.77 -0.95 15.11
C MET A 377 -9.34 -1.10 14.57
N SER A 378 -8.92 -2.32 14.22
CA SER A 378 -7.58 -2.55 13.69
C SER A 378 -7.30 -1.79 12.38
N LYS A 379 -8.32 -1.55 11.55
CA LYS A 379 -8.18 -0.74 10.33
C LYS A 379 -7.95 0.73 10.69
N ALA A 380 -8.76 1.28 11.58
CA ALA A 380 -8.68 2.67 12.02
C ALA A 380 -7.35 2.97 12.73
N PHE A 381 -7.00 2.17 13.74
CA PHE A 381 -5.74 2.30 14.45
C PHE A 381 -4.53 1.98 13.56
N GLY A 382 -4.66 1.02 12.65
CA GLY A 382 -3.61 0.70 11.68
C GLY A 382 -3.32 1.87 10.73
N LYS A 383 -4.35 2.56 10.24
CA LYS A 383 -4.20 3.77 9.44
C LYS A 383 -3.48 4.87 10.23
N ALA A 384 -3.91 5.16 11.45
CA ALA A 384 -3.29 6.18 12.29
C ALA A 384 -1.82 5.87 12.65
N VAL A 385 -1.50 4.60 12.94
CA VAL A 385 -0.12 4.16 13.20
C VAL A 385 0.74 4.26 11.94
N ARG A 386 0.22 3.87 10.77
CA ARG A 386 0.93 4.00 9.49
C ARG A 386 1.25 5.45 9.17
N GLU A 387 0.30 6.36 9.38
CA GLU A 387 0.51 7.81 9.23
C GLU A 387 1.56 8.32 10.21
N ALA A 388 1.43 7.95 11.50
CA ALA A 388 2.36 8.38 12.54
C ALA A 388 3.81 7.96 12.25
N LEU A 389 4.00 6.80 11.63
CA LEU A 389 5.30 6.21 11.33
C LEU A 389 5.80 6.49 9.90
N ASP A 390 5.02 7.15 9.05
CA ASP A 390 5.29 7.30 7.61
C ASP A 390 5.68 5.94 6.94
N ILE A 391 4.94 4.86 7.27
CA ILE A 391 5.27 3.54 6.72
C ILE A 391 4.92 3.51 5.23
N LYS A 392 5.96 3.30 4.42
CA LYS A 392 5.86 3.06 2.98
C LYS A 392 6.02 1.57 2.69
N TYR A 393 5.24 1.07 1.74
CA TYR A 393 5.38 -0.28 1.20
C TYR A 393 6.52 -0.29 0.17
N ASN A 394 7.76 -0.17 0.66
CA ASN A 394 8.95 -0.19 -0.19
C ASN A 394 9.13 -1.57 -0.83
N VAL A 395 9.14 -1.64 -2.15
CA VAL A 395 9.18 -2.90 -2.91
C VAL A 395 10.41 -3.77 -2.58
N ARG A 396 11.52 -3.17 -2.14
CA ARG A 396 12.73 -3.92 -1.72
C ARG A 396 12.46 -4.78 -0.49
N ASN A 397 11.60 -4.32 0.42
CA ASN A 397 11.21 -5.07 1.60
C ASN A 397 10.29 -6.27 1.28
N PHE A 398 9.81 -6.34 0.04
CA PHE A 398 9.03 -7.45 -0.52
C PHE A 398 9.86 -8.35 -1.43
N GLY A 399 11.16 -8.07 -1.57
CA GLY A 399 12.13 -8.90 -2.28
C GLY A 399 12.62 -8.32 -3.61
N ALA A 400 12.15 -7.13 -4.02
CA ALA A 400 12.58 -6.52 -5.27
C ALA A 400 14.07 -6.17 -5.22
N LYS A 401 14.80 -6.42 -6.30
CA LYS A 401 16.23 -6.11 -6.42
C LYS A 401 16.45 -4.73 -6.99
N GLY A 402 15.72 -4.35 -8.04
CA GLY A 402 15.92 -3.08 -8.73
C GLY A 402 17.27 -3.01 -9.46
N ASP A 403 17.80 -4.14 -9.93
CA ASP A 403 19.11 -4.28 -10.59
C ASP A 403 19.02 -4.34 -12.13
N GLY A 404 17.81 -4.31 -12.69
CA GLY A 404 17.54 -4.40 -14.12
C GLY A 404 17.65 -5.81 -14.72
N VAL A 405 17.94 -6.83 -13.90
CA VAL A 405 18.14 -8.22 -14.33
C VAL A 405 17.14 -9.16 -13.66
N ALA A 406 16.94 -9.05 -12.35
CA ALA A 406 15.99 -9.87 -11.62
C ALA A 406 14.55 -9.48 -11.97
N LYS A 407 13.69 -10.48 -12.17
CA LYS A 407 12.24 -10.26 -12.34
C LYS A 407 11.61 -9.83 -11.03
N ASP A 408 11.24 -8.55 -10.94
CA ASP A 408 10.74 -7.91 -9.73
C ASP A 408 9.20 -7.92 -9.62
N THR A 409 8.50 -8.40 -10.66
CA THR A 409 7.02 -8.42 -10.76
C THR A 409 6.33 -8.93 -9.49
N VAL A 410 6.78 -10.06 -8.96
CA VAL A 410 6.17 -10.70 -7.78
C VAL A 410 6.37 -9.86 -6.51
N ALA A 411 7.55 -9.24 -6.35
CA ALA A 411 7.84 -8.40 -5.21
C ALA A 411 7.04 -7.09 -5.24
N VAL A 412 6.96 -6.46 -6.41
CA VAL A 412 6.15 -5.25 -6.64
C VAL A 412 4.66 -5.54 -6.39
N GLN A 413 4.13 -6.64 -6.93
CA GLN A 413 2.72 -7.00 -6.71
C GLN A 413 2.42 -7.29 -5.23
N ARG A 414 3.35 -7.92 -4.49
CA ARG A 414 3.18 -8.16 -3.05
C ARG A 414 3.10 -6.85 -2.25
N ALA A 415 3.87 -5.84 -2.64
CA ALA A 415 3.81 -4.52 -2.00
C ALA A 415 2.46 -3.84 -2.25
N ILE A 416 1.97 -3.87 -3.50
CA ILE A 416 0.64 -3.35 -3.88
C ILE A 416 -0.48 -4.06 -3.11
N ASP A 417 -0.43 -5.38 -3.06
CA ASP A 417 -1.41 -6.20 -2.35
C ASP A 417 -1.42 -5.89 -0.85
N ALA A 418 -0.24 -5.68 -0.25
CA ALA A 418 -0.09 -5.35 1.15
C ALA A 418 -0.68 -3.97 1.46
N ALA A 419 -0.36 -2.97 0.65
CA ALA A 419 -0.90 -1.61 0.78
C ALA A 419 -2.42 -1.59 0.69
N SER A 420 -3.00 -2.17 -0.36
CA SER A 420 -4.46 -2.21 -0.53
C SER A 420 -5.16 -2.99 0.60
N SER A 421 -4.60 -4.14 1.03
CA SER A 421 -5.17 -4.92 2.14
C SER A 421 -5.18 -4.17 3.48
N ALA A 422 -4.30 -3.17 3.64
CA ALA A 422 -4.21 -2.33 4.83
C ALA A 422 -5.06 -1.04 4.74
N GLY A 423 -5.94 -0.94 3.73
CA GLY A 423 -6.78 0.25 3.49
C GLY A 423 -6.09 1.32 2.67
N GLY A 424 -5.09 0.95 1.86
CA GLY A 424 -4.34 1.85 1.00
C GLY A 424 -2.96 2.23 1.55
N GLY A 425 -2.21 3.03 0.78
CA GLY A 425 -0.90 3.54 1.17
C GLY A 425 0.10 3.66 0.03
N GLU A 426 1.23 4.30 0.33
CA GLU A 426 2.31 4.52 -0.63
C GLU A 426 3.09 3.22 -0.87
N VAL A 427 3.10 2.75 -2.12
CA VAL A 427 3.99 1.71 -2.61
C VAL A 427 5.17 2.40 -3.27
N LEU A 428 6.34 2.33 -2.61
CA LEU A 428 7.54 3.05 -3.01
C LEU A 428 8.46 2.14 -3.84
N LEU A 429 8.76 2.57 -5.06
CA LEU A 429 9.89 2.09 -5.85
C LEU A 429 11.03 3.11 -5.70
N PRO A 430 12.06 2.82 -4.87
CA PRO A 430 13.23 3.69 -4.75
C PRO A 430 14.11 3.64 -6.01
N ALA A 431 15.19 4.43 -6.06
CA ALA A 431 16.12 4.42 -7.20
C ALA A 431 16.63 3.00 -7.55
N GLY A 432 16.59 2.65 -8.83
CA GLY A 432 16.90 1.31 -9.36
C GLY A 432 16.08 0.98 -10.60
N THR A 433 16.43 -0.11 -11.29
CA THR A 433 15.68 -0.60 -12.46
C THR A 433 14.95 -1.89 -12.12
N TYR A 434 13.62 -1.85 -12.14
CA TYR A 434 12.74 -2.97 -11.77
C TYR A 434 12.20 -3.61 -13.04
N LEU A 435 12.72 -4.79 -13.38
CA LEU A 435 12.26 -5.54 -14.56
C LEU A 435 10.94 -6.25 -14.21
N CYS A 436 9.84 -5.81 -14.80
CA CYS A 436 8.49 -6.24 -14.45
C CYS A 436 7.70 -6.67 -15.69
N GLY A 437 6.92 -7.74 -15.54
CA GLY A 437 5.74 -7.98 -16.38
C GLY A 437 4.52 -7.28 -15.78
N SER A 438 3.34 -7.87 -15.92
CA SER A 438 2.09 -7.24 -15.49
C SER A 438 2.02 -7.01 -13.98
N VAL A 439 1.82 -5.74 -13.59
CA VAL A 439 1.48 -5.34 -12.22
C VAL A 439 0.07 -4.74 -12.16
N PHE A 440 -0.70 -5.12 -11.16
CA PHE A 440 -2.09 -4.77 -10.96
C PHE A 440 -2.22 -3.78 -9.81
N LEU A 441 -2.47 -2.51 -10.13
CA LEU A 441 -2.81 -1.48 -9.15
C LEU A 441 -4.18 -1.79 -8.52
N LYS A 442 -4.37 -1.36 -7.27
CA LYS A 442 -5.54 -1.68 -6.45
C LYS A 442 -6.04 -0.46 -5.68
N SER A 443 -7.30 -0.50 -5.26
CA SER A 443 -7.93 0.63 -4.57
C SER A 443 -7.14 1.14 -3.36
N GLY A 444 -7.05 2.47 -3.25
CA GLY A 444 -6.34 3.19 -2.20
C GLY A 444 -4.81 3.20 -2.31
N VAL A 445 -4.23 2.64 -3.38
CA VAL A 445 -2.77 2.58 -3.56
C VAL A 445 -2.25 3.87 -4.19
N ASP A 446 -1.19 4.40 -3.59
CA ASP A 446 -0.36 5.45 -4.16
C ASP A 446 0.95 4.83 -4.67
N PHE A 447 1.03 4.55 -5.97
CA PHE A 447 2.16 3.89 -6.62
C PHE A 447 3.21 4.93 -7.02
N HIS A 448 4.27 5.00 -6.23
CA HIS A 448 5.28 6.06 -6.28
C HIS A 448 6.61 5.54 -6.83
N LEU A 449 6.99 6.01 -8.02
CA LEU A 449 8.33 5.83 -8.59
C LEU A 449 9.18 7.03 -8.18
N ALA A 450 10.10 6.83 -7.25
CA ALA A 450 11.00 7.88 -6.77
C ALA A 450 11.99 8.29 -7.86
N GLU A 451 12.72 9.38 -7.61
CA GLU A 451 13.81 9.82 -8.48
C GLU A 451 14.82 8.69 -8.71
N GLY A 452 15.21 8.48 -9.97
CA GLY A 452 16.10 7.39 -10.39
C GLY A 452 15.46 6.00 -10.41
N ALA A 453 14.17 5.85 -10.10
CA ALA A 453 13.45 4.59 -10.26
C ALA A 453 13.01 4.41 -11.73
N VAL A 454 13.23 3.22 -12.28
CA VAL A 454 12.76 2.83 -13.61
C VAL A 454 11.97 1.52 -13.48
N LEU A 455 10.67 1.53 -13.75
CA LEU A 455 9.90 0.31 -13.95
C LEU A 455 9.97 -0.06 -15.43
N LYS A 456 10.70 -1.12 -15.75
CA LYS A 456 11.00 -1.53 -17.14
C LYS A 456 10.23 -2.79 -17.52
N GLY A 457 9.59 -2.78 -18.68
CA GLY A 457 8.89 -3.94 -19.23
C GLY A 457 9.83 -5.13 -19.45
N SER A 458 9.47 -6.30 -18.92
CA SER A 458 10.19 -7.55 -19.14
C SER A 458 10.16 -7.95 -20.62
N PRO A 459 11.26 -8.39 -21.25
CA PRO A 459 11.24 -8.85 -22.63
C PRO A 459 10.52 -10.20 -22.82
N ASP A 460 10.14 -10.88 -21.73
CA ASP A 460 9.55 -12.22 -21.76
C ASP A 460 8.01 -12.15 -21.84
N PRO A 461 7.38 -12.66 -22.93
CA PRO A 461 5.93 -12.72 -23.06
C PRO A 461 5.21 -13.40 -21.90
N ALA A 462 5.85 -14.37 -21.24
CA ALA A 462 5.25 -15.14 -20.15
C ALA A 462 5.07 -14.32 -18.86
N ASP A 463 5.70 -13.15 -18.76
CA ASP A 463 5.56 -12.28 -17.58
C ASP A 463 4.29 -11.40 -17.63
N TYR A 464 3.60 -11.35 -18.77
CA TYR A 464 2.43 -10.52 -18.98
C TYR A 464 1.13 -11.29 -18.74
N ASN A 465 0.07 -10.56 -18.39
CA ASN A 465 -1.26 -11.11 -18.20
C ASN A 465 -1.79 -11.80 -19.46
N ALA A 466 -2.70 -12.75 -19.27
CA ALA A 466 -3.43 -13.37 -20.36
C ALA A 466 -4.38 -12.37 -21.05
N ALA A 467 -4.69 -12.62 -22.33
CA ALA A 467 -5.54 -11.74 -23.14
C ALA A 467 -6.98 -11.60 -22.61
N ASP A 468 -7.45 -12.56 -21.82
CA ASP A 468 -8.78 -12.63 -21.21
C ASP A 468 -8.83 -12.07 -19.78
N VAL A 469 -7.80 -11.32 -19.35
CA VAL A 469 -7.70 -10.72 -18.00
C VAL A 469 -8.95 -9.94 -17.57
N ALA A 470 -9.66 -9.34 -18.53
CA ALA A 470 -10.96 -8.71 -18.33
C ALA A 470 -11.74 -8.65 -19.67
N PRO A 471 -13.10 -8.64 -19.65
CA PRO A 471 -13.92 -8.55 -20.87
C PRO A 471 -13.63 -7.33 -21.76
N GLN A 472 -13.20 -6.24 -21.11
CA GLN A 472 -12.85 -4.96 -21.73
C GLN A 472 -11.53 -5.04 -22.50
N ASN A 473 -10.66 -6.00 -22.16
CA ASN A 473 -9.37 -6.16 -22.82
C ASN A 473 -9.57 -6.61 -24.27
N TYR A 474 -8.79 -6.03 -25.16
CA TYR A 474 -8.74 -6.44 -26.55
C TYR A 474 -7.28 -6.53 -27.00
N GLY A 475 -6.88 -7.74 -27.36
CA GLY A 475 -5.62 -8.08 -28.00
C GLY A 475 -5.85 -9.32 -28.84
N ARG A 476 -5.39 -9.30 -30.10
CA ARG A 476 -5.55 -10.44 -31.00
C ARG A 476 -4.35 -10.53 -31.92
N LEU A 477 -3.48 -11.50 -31.64
CA LEU A 477 -2.38 -11.83 -32.53
C LEU A 477 -2.92 -12.25 -33.91
N GLY A 478 -2.25 -11.81 -34.97
CA GLY A 478 -2.59 -12.06 -36.37
C GLY A 478 -3.76 -11.22 -36.92
N VAL A 479 -4.35 -10.30 -36.16
CA VAL A 479 -5.48 -9.48 -36.62
C VAL A 479 -5.32 -8.01 -36.23
N GLY A 480 -5.68 -7.11 -37.15
CA GLY A 480 -5.70 -5.67 -36.87
C GLY A 480 -4.31 -5.13 -36.49
N ASP A 481 -4.16 -4.68 -35.25
CA ASP A 481 -2.91 -4.10 -34.73
C ASP A 481 -1.89 -5.13 -34.21
N ASN A 482 -2.25 -6.43 -34.17
CA ASN A 482 -1.39 -7.54 -33.76
C ASN A 482 -0.69 -7.31 -32.40
N THR A 483 -1.50 -7.26 -31.35
CA THR A 483 -1.06 -7.12 -29.95
C THR A 483 -1.54 -8.30 -29.11
N SER A 484 -0.84 -8.58 -28.00
CA SER A 484 -1.08 -9.78 -27.20
C SER A 484 -2.25 -9.68 -26.21
N GLY A 485 -2.68 -8.48 -25.83
CA GLY A 485 -3.55 -8.25 -24.67
C GLY A 485 -2.79 -8.19 -23.34
N GLY A 486 -1.46 -8.33 -23.34
CA GLY A 486 -0.63 -8.15 -22.16
C GLY A 486 -0.32 -6.66 -21.91
N HIS A 487 -0.33 -6.23 -20.65
CA HIS A 487 -0.06 -4.84 -20.24
C HIS A 487 1.03 -4.79 -19.16
N LEU A 488 1.81 -3.72 -19.10
CA LEU A 488 2.81 -3.56 -18.05
C LEU A 488 2.16 -3.17 -16.72
N ILE A 489 1.25 -2.19 -16.75
CA ILE A 489 0.50 -1.72 -15.57
C ILE A 489 -1.00 -1.78 -15.87
N LEU A 490 -1.75 -2.42 -14.97
CA LEU A 490 -3.21 -2.56 -15.07
C LEU A 490 -3.89 -1.93 -13.85
N CYS A 491 -5.02 -1.28 -14.08
CA CYS A 491 -5.94 -0.82 -13.05
C CYS A 491 -7.37 -1.09 -13.52
N ILE A 492 -7.96 -2.18 -13.03
CA ILE A 492 -9.24 -2.71 -13.53
C ILE A 492 -10.27 -2.57 -12.40
N GLU A 493 -11.28 -1.73 -12.61
CA GLU A 493 -12.41 -1.59 -11.68
C GLU A 493 -11.96 -1.23 -10.25
N GLN A 494 -11.02 -0.28 -10.13
CA GLN A 494 -10.48 0.17 -8.84
C GLN A 494 -10.84 1.63 -8.55
N GLU A 495 -10.70 2.03 -7.30
CA GLU A 495 -11.02 3.37 -6.83
C GLU A 495 -9.85 4.02 -6.09
N ASN A 496 -9.67 5.34 -6.28
CA ASN A 496 -8.70 6.15 -5.55
C ASN A 496 -7.27 5.63 -5.70
N VAL A 497 -6.80 5.56 -6.95
CA VAL A 497 -5.45 5.08 -7.30
C VAL A 497 -4.60 6.24 -7.80
N THR A 498 -3.39 6.35 -7.27
CA THR A 498 -2.40 7.33 -7.73
C THR A 498 -1.22 6.61 -8.38
N LEU A 499 -0.77 7.08 -9.54
CA LEU A 499 0.48 6.71 -10.21
C LEU A 499 1.34 7.97 -10.32
N ARG A 500 2.48 8.02 -9.63
CA ARG A 500 3.25 9.27 -9.54
C ARG A 500 4.75 9.13 -9.36
N GLY A 501 5.40 10.29 -9.45
CA GLY A 501 6.75 10.55 -8.98
C GLY A 501 7.74 10.65 -10.13
N PRO A 502 8.90 11.30 -9.90
CA PRO A 502 9.82 11.70 -10.95
C PRO A 502 10.60 10.54 -11.59
N GLY A 503 10.28 9.29 -11.24
CA GLY A 503 10.80 8.12 -11.91
C GLY A 503 10.21 7.92 -13.30
N LYS A 504 10.57 6.78 -13.91
CA LYS A 504 10.23 6.45 -15.30
C LYS A 504 9.54 5.10 -15.42
N ILE A 505 8.49 5.03 -16.22
CA ILE A 505 7.95 3.79 -16.78
C ILE A 505 8.54 3.62 -18.17
N ASP A 506 9.29 2.54 -18.39
CA ASP A 506 9.95 2.23 -19.65
C ASP A 506 9.31 0.98 -20.26
N GLY A 507 8.59 1.17 -21.38
CA GLY A 507 7.89 0.10 -22.08
C GLY A 507 8.80 -0.91 -22.78
N ASN A 508 10.12 -0.64 -22.82
CA ASN A 508 11.14 -1.50 -23.40
C ASN A 508 10.88 -1.83 -24.88
N VAL A 509 10.42 -0.86 -25.67
CA VAL A 509 10.05 -1.01 -27.10
C VAL A 509 11.09 -1.80 -27.92
N GLY A 510 12.38 -1.59 -27.66
CA GLY A 510 13.48 -2.24 -28.37
C GLY A 510 13.51 -3.77 -28.25
N ALA A 511 12.83 -4.34 -27.23
CA ALA A 511 12.70 -5.77 -27.05
C ALA A 511 11.59 -6.40 -27.90
N PHE A 512 10.65 -5.61 -28.45
CA PHE A 512 9.41 -6.12 -29.04
C PHE A 512 9.24 -5.79 -30.53
N LEU A 513 9.85 -4.71 -31.02
CA LEU A 513 9.67 -4.25 -32.41
C LEU A 513 10.75 -4.75 -33.38
N LYS A 514 11.44 -5.85 -33.02
CA LYS A 514 12.42 -6.54 -33.87
C LYS A 514 12.04 -8.01 -34.05
N MET A 515 12.36 -8.55 -35.22
CA MET A 515 12.30 -9.98 -35.51
C MET A 515 13.41 -10.73 -34.74
N PRO A 516 13.32 -12.07 -34.58
CA PRO A 516 14.35 -12.84 -33.88
C PRO A 516 15.77 -12.70 -34.45
N ASP A 517 15.90 -12.34 -35.73
CA ASP A 517 17.18 -12.06 -36.41
C ASP A 517 17.68 -10.61 -36.23
N GLY A 518 16.96 -9.80 -35.46
CA GLY A 518 17.29 -8.40 -35.17
C GLY A 518 16.81 -7.37 -36.21
N THR A 519 16.16 -7.80 -37.30
CA THR A 519 15.63 -6.91 -38.34
C THR A 519 14.28 -6.29 -37.92
N HIS A 520 13.91 -5.17 -38.56
CA HIS A 520 12.58 -4.60 -38.39
C HIS A 520 11.56 -5.36 -39.26
N PRO A 521 10.38 -5.71 -38.74
CA PRO A 521 9.33 -6.33 -39.54
C PRO A 521 8.83 -5.34 -40.60
N GLU A 522 8.57 -5.82 -41.81
CA GLU A 522 8.02 -4.99 -42.89
C GLU A 522 6.61 -4.44 -42.59
N HIS A 523 5.89 -5.09 -41.67
CA HIS A 523 4.54 -4.73 -41.26
C HIS A 523 4.25 -5.25 -39.85
N LYS A 524 3.49 -4.49 -39.05
CA LYS A 524 3.15 -4.84 -37.66
C LYS A 524 2.51 -6.22 -37.45
N LEU A 525 1.79 -6.75 -38.46
CA LEU A 525 1.20 -8.09 -38.41
C LEU A 525 2.25 -9.22 -38.39
N LYS A 526 3.51 -8.94 -38.74
CA LYS A 526 4.62 -9.90 -38.67
C LYS A 526 5.34 -9.90 -37.34
N ILE A 527 5.03 -8.96 -36.44
CA ILE A 527 5.59 -8.94 -35.08
C ILE A 527 5.14 -10.24 -34.37
N PRO A 528 6.06 -11.09 -33.89
CA PRO A 528 5.67 -12.37 -33.29
C PRO A 528 4.82 -12.18 -32.02
N TRP A 529 5.24 -11.24 -31.17
CA TRP A 529 4.54 -10.88 -29.95
C TRP A 529 4.96 -9.48 -29.50
N ARG A 530 4.01 -8.66 -29.08
CA ARG A 530 4.28 -7.40 -28.37
C ARG A 530 3.18 -7.14 -27.33
N PRO A 531 3.50 -6.45 -26.22
CA PRO A 531 2.49 -5.97 -25.29
C PRO A 531 1.47 -5.07 -26.00
N SER A 532 0.26 -5.02 -25.44
CA SER A 532 -0.77 -4.03 -25.75
C SER A 532 -0.46 -2.71 -25.01
N GLN A 533 -1.48 -1.94 -24.62
CA GLN A 533 -1.32 -0.65 -23.97
C GLN A 533 -0.45 -0.77 -22.72
N MET A 534 0.62 0.02 -22.63
CA MET A 534 1.62 -0.12 -21.56
C MET A 534 1.01 0.14 -20.19
N VAL A 535 0.30 1.27 -20.04
CA VAL A 535 -0.48 1.60 -18.85
C VAL A 535 -1.96 1.58 -19.21
N TRP A 536 -2.73 0.71 -18.54
CA TRP A 536 -4.14 0.50 -18.85
C TRP A 536 -5.04 0.68 -17.63
N PHE A 537 -5.81 1.76 -17.63
CA PHE A 537 -6.89 2.02 -16.67
C PHE A 537 -8.22 1.71 -17.32
N VAL A 538 -9.03 0.88 -16.65
CA VAL A 538 -10.35 0.50 -17.17
C VAL A 538 -11.41 0.49 -16.09
N GLU A 539 -12.55 1.13 -16.39
CA GLU A 539 -13.73 1.24 -15.52
C GLU A 539 -13.40 1.60 -14.06
N SER A 540 -12.38 2.45 -13.88
CA SER A 540 -11.87 2.86 -12.58
C SER A 540 -12.25 4.31 -12.27
N LYS A 541 -12.27 4.66 -10.99
CA LYS A 541 -12.72 5.98 -10.52
C LYS A 541 -11.71 6.66 -9.59
N GLY A 542 -11.56 7.97 -9.71
CA GLY A 542 -10.69 8.74 -8.83
C GLY A 542 -9.21 8.41 -9.09
N ILE A 543 -8.78 8.59 -10.34
CA ILE A 543 -7.43 8.26 -10.79
C ILE A 543 -6.57 9.52 -10.86
N SER A 544 -5.37 9.46 -10.30
CA SER A 544 -4.37 10.54 -10.39
C SER A 544 -3.08 10.03 -11.01
N ILE A 545 -2.69 10.57 -12.17
CA ILE A 545 -1.42 10.31 -12.84
C ILE A 545 -0.62 11.60 -12.81
N ARG A 546 0.53 11.64 -12.13
CA ARG A 546 1.26 12.91 -12.00
C ARG A 546 2.77 12.83 -11.81
N ASP A 547 3.44 13.87 -12.29
CA ASP A 547 4.87 14.10 -12.07
C ASP A 547 5.77 12.95 -12.56
N ILE A 548 5.34 12.23 -13.60
CA ILE A 548 5.88 10.93 -14.03
C ILE A 548 6.35 10.96 -15.49
N GLU A 549 7.42 10.23 -15.79
CA GLU A 549 7.85 9.95 -17.17
C GLU A 549 7.33 8.59 -17.65
N MET A 550 6.76 8.54 -18.86
CA MET A 550 6.38 7.32 -19.57
C MET A 550 7.09 7.31 -20.91
N ALA A 551 7.94 6.31 -21.13
CA ALA A 551 8.81 6.23 -22.28
C ALA A 551 8.62 4.92 -23.02
N ASP A 552 8.71 4.99 -24.35
CA ASP A 552 9.07 3.87 -25.21
C ASP A 552 8.15 2.65 -25.05
N ALA A 553 6.85 2.91 -25.11
CA ALA A 553 5.83 1.87 -25.20
C ALA A 553 5.92 1.11 -26.54
N PRO A 554 5.72 -0.22 -26.56
CA PRO A 554 5.70 -1.02 -27.79
C PRO A 554 4.38 -0.92 -28.57
N TYR A 555 3.40 -0.24 -28.00
CA TYR A 555 2.06 0.08 -28.52
C TYR A 555 1.65 1.41 -27.85
N TRP A 556 0.37 1.66 -27.59
CA TRP A 556 -0.07 2.88 -26.90
C TRP A 556 0.50 3.00 -25.49
N SER A 557 0.88 4.22 -25.10
CA SER A 557 1.58 4.46 -23.84
C SER A 557 0.64 4.45 -22.63
N CYS A 558 -0.43 5.24 -22.66
CA CYS A 558 -1.37 5.34 -21.54
C CYS A 558 -2.82 5.36 -22.03
N PHE A 559 -3.61 4.37 -21.63
CA PHE A 559 -4.99 4.20 -22.06
C PHE A 559 -5.96 4.27 -20.88
N ILE A 560 -6.84 5.28 -20.91
CA ILE A 560 -7.88 5.57 -19.93
C ILE A 560 -9.23 5.21 -20.56
N TYR A 561 -9.76 4.06 -20.20
CA TYR A 561 -10.93 3.47 -20.87
C TYR A 561 -12.12 3.32 -19.91
N GLY A 562 -13.25 3.97 -20.19
CA GLY A 562 -14.45 3.84 -19.35
C GLY A 562 -14.31 4.44 -17.94
N CYS A 563 -13.29 5.24 -17.67
CA CYS A 563 -12.99 5.77 -16.34
C CYS A 563 -13.79 7.05 -16.01
N GLU A 564 -13.82 7.40 -14.73
CA GLU A 564 -14.48 8.61 -14.20
C GLU A 564 -13.58 9.31 -13.16
N ASP A 565 -13.63 10.64 -13.13
CA ASP A 565 -12.87 11.49 -12.21
C ASP A 565 -11.35 11.21 -12.30
N VAL A 566 -10.77 11.58 -13.45
CA VAL A 566 -9.35 11.31 -13.77
C VAL A 566 -8.57 12.60 -13.88
N THR A 567 -7.42 12.68 -13.23
CA THR A 567 -6.46 13.77 -13.36
C THR A 567 -5.13 13.25 -13.91
N VAL A 568 -4.66 13.86 -14.99
CA VAL A 568 -3.30 13.69 -15.53
C VAL A 568 -2.59 15.03 -15.45
N LYS A 569 -1.50 15.13 -14.67
CA LYS A 569 -0.82 16.39 -14.43
C LYS A 569 0.69 16.27 -14.50
N ASN A 570 1.36 17.17 -15.22
CA ASN A 570 2.82 17.20 -15.27
C ASN A 570 3.44 15.84 -15.66
N ALA A 571 2.80 15.14 -16.60
CA ALA A 571 3.32 13.91 -17.18
C ALA A 571 4.19 14.23 -18.40
N TYR A 572 5.29 13.50 -18.54
CA TYR A 572 6.08 13.49 -19.77
C TYR A 572 5.95 12.14 -20.45
N ILE A 573 5.21 12.09 -21.55
CA ILE A 573 4.97 10.87 -22.31
C ILE A 573 5.72 10.99 -23.63
N HIS A 574 6.60 10.02 -23.93
CA HIS A 574 7.32 10.04 -25.20
C HIS A 574 7.63 8.65 -25.74
N THR A 575 7.79 8.59 -27.05
CA THR A 575 8.16 7.37 -27.77
C THR A 575 9.27 7.66 -28.76
N VAL A 576 10.12 6.68 -29.06
CA VAL A 576 11.01 6.75 -30.23
C VAL A 576 10.24 7.10 -31.51
N ARG A 577 10.57 8.23 -32.14
CA ARG A 577 10.03 8.69 -33.43
C ARG A 577 10.77 8.02 -34.59
N ASP A 578 10.38 6.78 -34.85
CA ASP A 578 10.90 5.93 -35.93
C ASP A 578 9.73 5.39 -36.78
N PRO A 579 9.86 5.28 -38.11
CA PRO A 579 8.82 4.71 -38.98
C PRO A 579 8.34 3.30 -38.62
N HIS A 580 9.12 2.54 -37.84
CA HIS A 580 8.81 1.20 -37.35
C HIS A 580 8.21 1.20 -35.93
N THR A 581 8.04 2.37 -35.30
CA THR A 581 7.26 2.52 -34.07
C THR A 581 5.76 2.49 -34.42
N TYR A 582 5.20 1.28 -34.48
CA TYR A 582 3.79 1.09 -34.84
C TYR A 582 2.86 1.41 -33.67
N ASN A 583 1.88 2.30 -33.90
CA ASN A 583 0.87 2.68 -32.90
C ASN A 583 1.53 3.24 -31.62
N GLY A 584 2.49 4.16 -31.80
CA GLY A 584 3.20 4.83 -30.71
C GLY A 584 2.43 6.03 -30.16
N ASP A 585 1.17 5.82 -29.78
CA ASP A 585 0.26 6.84 -29.26
C ASP A 585 0.66 7.23 -27.81
N GLY A 586 0.36 8.46 -27.43
CA GLY A 586 0.69 9.01 -26.12
C GLY A 586 -0.38 8.74 -25.08
N LEU A 587 -1.40 9.58 -25.05
CA LEU A 587 -2.51 9.50 -24.09
C LEU A 587 -3.84 9.27 -24.81
N ASP A 588 -4.44 8.11 -24.60
CA ASP A 588 -5.73 7.73 -25.15
C ASP A 588 -6.82 7.81 -24.09
N ILE A 589 -7.79 8.70 -24.28
CA ILE A 589 -8.97 8.82 -23.42
C ILE A 589 -10.17 8.31 -24.21
N ASP A 590 -10.69 7.15 -23.82
CA ASP A 590 -11.78 6.50 -24.54
C ASP A 590 -12.97 6.25 -23.61
N SER A 591 -14.15 6.67 -24.06
CA SER A 591 -15.41 6.51 -23.35
C SER A 591 -15.33 6.92 -21.87
N SER A 592 -14.55 7.94 -21.52
CA SER A 592 -14.29 8.35 -20.13
C SER A 592 -14.90 9.73 -19.84
N ARG A 593 -15.16 10.04 -18.56
CA ARG A 593 -15.76 11.33 -18.17
C ARG A 593 -15.10 12.01 -16.98
N HIS A 594 -15.25 13.34 -16.92
CA HIS A 594 -14.63 14.19 -15.90
C HIS A 594 -13.10 14.01 -15.88
N VAL A 595 -12.47 14.17 -17.05
CA VAL A 595 -11.03 13.97 -17.21
C VAL A 595 -10.33 15.32 -17.33
N ARG A 596 -9.32 15.56 -16.50
CA ARG A 596 -8.53 16.79 -16.47
C ARG A 596 -7.08 16.49 -16.79
N VAL A 597 -6.59 17.03 -17.90
CA VAL A 597 -5.18 16.92 -18.33
C VAL A 597 -4.53 18.29 -18.26
N SER A 598 -3.41 18.41 -17.57
CA SER A 598 -2.74 19.70 -17.37
C SER A 598 -1.22 19.59 -17.35
N ASP A 599 -0.54 20.62 -17.85
CA ASP A 599 0.91 20.82 -17.70
C ASP A 599 1.75 19.65 -18.29
N CYS A 600 1.24 18.93 -19.28
CA CYS A 600 1.89 17.73 -19.84
C CYS A 600 2.72 18.03 -21.10
N ARG A 601 3.75 17.21 -21.33
CA ARG A 601 4.49 17.15 -22.60
C ARG A 601 4.27 15.77 -23.21
N ILE A 602 3.79 15.70 -24.45
CA ILE A 602 3.49 14.41 -25.10
C ILE A 602 4.07 14.38 -26.51
N PHE A 603 5.18 13.65 -26.69
CA PHE A 603 5.99 13.64 -27.92
C PHE A 603 6.10 12.23 -28.51
N THR A 604 5.40 11.98 -29.62
CA THR A 604 5.03 10.61 -30.00
C THR A 604 5.23 10.31 -31.49
N ALA A 605 5.36 9.03 -31.83
CA ALA A 605 5.42 8.56 -33.22
C ALA A 605 4.03 8.45 -33.86
N ASP A 606 2.98 8.30 -33.05
CA ASP A 606 1.58 8.38 -33.48
C ASP A 606 0.88 9.52 -32.70
N ASP A 607 -0.43 9.46 -32.54
CA ASP A 607 -1.22 10.53 -31.94
C ASP A 607 -0.73 10.93 -30.52
N SER A 608 -0.57 12.23 -30.24
CA SER A 608 -0.14 12.68 -28.91
C SER A 608 -1.25 12.50 -27.88
N ILE A 609 -2.46 12.98 -28.19
CA ILE A 609 -3.63 12.75 -27.35
C ILE A 609 -4.86 12.41 -28.20
N THR A 610 -5.63 11.40 -27.77
CA THR A 610 -6.86 10.98 -28.44
C THR A 610 -8.06 11.07 -27.52
N LEU A 611 -9.20 11.54 -28.06
CA LEU A 611 -10.52 11.36 -27.44
C LEU A 611 -11.32 10.39 -28.32
N ARG A 612 -11.87 9.33 -27.72
CA ARG A 612 -12.56 8.24 -28.41
C ARG A 612 -13.84 7.84 -27.69
N ALA A 613 -14.74 7.14 -28.38
CA ALA A 613 -16.03 6.73 -27.81
C ALA A 613 -16.40 5.29 -28.24
N SER A 614 -15.58 4.33 -27.84
CA SER A 614 -15.60 2.93 -28.24
C SER A 614 -16.19 2.03 -27.14
N GLY A 615 -17.44 2.26 -26.74
CA GLY A 615 -18.04 1.62 -25.56
C GLY A 615 -18.41 0.14 -25.66
N ALA A 616 -18.18 -0.52 -26.80
CA ALA A 616 -18.75 -1.86 -27.09
C ALA A 616 -18.38 -2.95 -26.07
N ARG A 617 -17.30 -2.79 -25.30
CA ARG A 617 -16.86 -3.74 -24.27
C ARG A 617 -17.07 -3.25 -22.83
N LEU A 618 -17.58 -2.03 -22.64
CA LEU A 618 -17.82 -1.46 -21.32
C LEU A 618 -19.16 -1.95 -20.75
N LYS A 619 -19.27 -1.90 -19.43
CA LYS A 619 -20.51 -2.15 -18.68
C LYS A 619 -21.46 -0.96 -18.69
N ARG A 620 -20.95 0.23 -19.07
CA ARG A 620 -21.69 1.49 -19.17
C ARG A 620 -21.72 2.01 -20.61
N ASP A 621 -22.37 3.15 -20.79
CA ASP A 621 -22.37 3.87 -22.06
C ASP A 621 -20.95 4.19 -22.58
N GLY A 622 -20.82 4.24 -23.90
CA GLY A 622 -19.56 4.47 -24.59
C GLY A 622 -19.16 5.92 -24.76
N ASP A 623 -19.85 6.85 -24.10
CA ASP A 623 -19.63 8.28 -24.31
C ASP A 623 -18.35 8.77 -23.63
N CYS A 624 -17.66 9.69 -24.29
CA CYS A 624 -16.52 10.44 -23.77
C CYS A 624 -16.95 11.89 -23.59
N ALA A 625 -16.97 12.38 -22.35
CA ALA A 625 -17.57 13.69 -22.05
C ALA A 625 -16.89 14.44 -20.89
N ASP A 626 -16.93 15.77 -20.90
CA ASP A 626 -16.27 16.62 -19.90
C ASP A 626 -14.78 16.28 -19.77
N VAL A 627 -14.07 16.44 -20.89
CA VAL A 627 -12.60 16.33 -20.94
C VAL A 627 -12.01 17.71 -21.15
N VAL A 628 -11.13 18.12 -20.24
CA VAL A 628 -10.46 19.42 -20.26
C VAL A 628 -8.95 19.21 -20.32
N VAL A 629 -8.32 19.73 -21.36
CA VAL A 629 -6.87 19.59 -21.62
C VAL A 629 -6.21 20.96 -21.66
N SER A 630 -5.15 21.15 -20.90
CA SER A 630 -4.67 22.49 -20.57
C SER A 630 -3.16 22.63 -20.43
N ASN A 631 -2.60 23.75 -20.87
CA ASN A 631 -1.18 24.09 -20.66
C ASN A 631 -0.22 22.98 -21.13
N CYS A 632 -0.56 22.27 -22.21
CA CYS A 632 0.21 21.13 -22.70
C CYS A 632 1.05 21.50 -23.94
N THR A 633 2.15 20.78 -24.13
CA THR A 633 2.93 20.81 -25.38
C THR A 633 2.86 19.45 -26.08
N PHE A 634 2.49 19.46 -27.36
CA PHE A 634 2.37 18.25 -28.18
C PHE A 634 3.33 18.25 -29.37
N SER A 635 3.83 17.08 -29.72
CA SER A 635 4.64 16.84 -30.92
C SER A 635 4.38 15.42 -31.43
N SER A 636 4.10 15.25 -32.73
CA SER A 636 3.70 13.96 -33.27
C SER A 636 4.01 13.78 -34.76
N ASP A 637 4.53 12.63 -35.15
CA ASP A 637 4.64 12.25 -36.58
C ASP A 637 3.28 12.04 -37.27
N CYS A 638 2.18 12.01 -36.49
CA CYS A 638 0.80 11.80 -36.89
C CYS A 638 -0.10 13.01 -36.53
N ASN A 639 -0.87 12.96 -35.44
CA ASN A 639 -1.73 14.07 -35.02
C ASN A 639 -1.42 14.50 -33.58
N ALA A 640 -1.34 15.82 -33.32
CA ALA A 640 -1.23 16.30 -31.94
C ALA A 640 -2.53 16.00 -31.16
N ILE A 641 -3.69 16.33 -31.73
CA ILE A 641 -4.99 16.00 -31.16
C ILE A 641 -5.79 15.18 -32.16
N ARG A 642 -6.27 14.03 -31.71
CA ARG A 642 -7.18 13.15 -32.45
C ARG A 642 -8.54 13.06 -31.77
N LEU A 643 -9.61 13.30 -32.51
CA LEU A 643 -10.98 13.04 -32.09
C LEU A 643 -11.55 11.88 -32.92
N GLY A 644 -12.11 10.90 -32.23
CA GLY A 644 -12.57 9.64 -32.79
C GLY A 644 -11.47 8.57 -32.83
N VAL A 645 -11.81 7.31 -33.08
CA VAL A 645 -13.09 6.79 -33.57
C VAL A 645 -13.95 6.17 -32.46
N GLY A 646 -15.11 5.64 -32.83
CA GLY A 646 -16.04 4.98 -31.91
C GLY A 646 -17.45 4.92 -32.50
N ASN A 647 -18.43 4.55 -31.68
CA ASN A 647 -19.85 4.57 -32.04
C ASN A 647 -20.74 5.34 -31.04
N GLY A 648 -20.15 5.86 -29.95
CA GLY A 648 -20.81 6.77 -29.00
C GLY A 648 -20.65 8.25 -29.37
N HIS A 649 -20.62 9.11 -28.35
CA HIS A 649 -20.43 10.55 -28.51
C HIS A 649 -19.15 11.03 -27.81
N ILE A 650 -18.40 11.90 -28.48
CA ILE A 650 -17.39 12.76 -27.88
C ILE A 650 -18.01 14.15 -27.73
N ARG A 651 -18.15 14.63 -26.50
CA ARG A 651 -18.88 15.88 -26.27
C ARG A 651 -18.41 16.68 -25.07
N ASP A 652 -18.69 17.98 -25.06
CA ASP A 652 -18.43 18.85 -23.91
C ASP A 652 -16.94 18.84 -23.51
N CYS A 653 -16.05 18.92 -24.49
CA CYS A 653 -14.60 18.86 -24.27
C CYS A 653 -13.95 20.19 -24.63
N SER A 654 -12.86 20.53 -23.94
CA SER A 654 -12.10 21.74 -24.23
C SER A 654 -10.60 21.51 -24.17
N PHE A 655 -9.89 22.21 -25.05
CA PHE A 655 -8.45 22.29 -25.10
C PHE A 655 -8.05 23.75 -24.97
N HIS A 656 -7.17 24.08 -24.02
CA HIS A 656 -6.79 25.45 -23.75
C HIS A 656 -5.29 25.63 -23.50
N ASN A 657 -4.74 26.72 -24.03
CA ASN A 657 -3.32 27.07 -23.87
C ASN A 657 -2.40 25.94 -24.35
N ILE A 658 -2.55 25.53 -25.61
CA ILE A 658 -1.84 24.39 -26.19
C ILE A 658 -0.75 24.87 -27.13
N LYS A 659 0.46 24.32 -26.96
CA LYS A 659 1.57 24.49 -27.91
C LYS A 659 1.74 23.21 -28.74
N ILE A 660 1.71 23.32 -30.05
CA ILE A 660 1.94 22.20 -30.97
C ILE A 660 3.20 22.50 -31.76
N VAL A 661 4.14 21.56 -31.78
CA VAL A 661 5.41 21.70 -32.51
C VAL A 661 5.72 20.44 -33.31
N ASP A 662 6.41 20.59 -34.44
CA ASP A 662 6.90 19.49 -35.28
C ASP A 662 5.88 18.34 -35.42
N THR A 663 4.69 18.69 -35.90
CA THR A 663 3.56 17.78 -35.96
C THR A 663 3.01 17.64 -37.37
N ARG A 664 2.53 16.47 -37.80
CA ARG A 664 1.88 16.34 -39.12
C ARG A 664 0.51 17.04 -39.18
N TYR A 665 -0.43 16.76 -38.29
CA TYR A 665 -1.67 17.55 -38.18
C TYR A 665 -1.92 18.03 -36.75
N ALA A 666 -2.26 19.31 -36.59
CA ALA A 666 -2.56 19.85 -35.26
C ALA A 666 -3.84 19.24 -34.67
N VAL A 667 -4.94 19.21 -35.44
CA VAL A 667 -6.20 18.60 -35.02
C VAL A 667 -6.78 17.72 -36.13
N ASN A 668 -7.11 16.49 -35.79
CA ASN A 668 -7.70 15.51 -36.69
C ASN A 668 -8.98 14.93 -36.08
N ALA A 669 -10.09 14.98 -36.83
CA ALA A 669 -11.37 14.43 -36.40
C ALA A 669 -11.87 13.42 -37.43
N VAL A 670 -12.19 12.21 -36.98
CA VAL A 670 -12.60 11.11 -37.86
C VAL A 670 -13.80 10.35 -37.31
N GLY A 671 -14.78 10.08 -38.18
CA GLY A 671 -15.99 9.34 -37.79
C GLY A 671 -15.72 7.85 -37.56
N ALA A 672 -15.12 7.17 -38.54
CA ALA A 672 -14.76 5.75 -38.48
C ALA A 672 -13.45 5.46 -39.22
N TRP A 673 -12.65 4.49 -38.75
CA TRP A 673 -11.30 4.27 -39.28
C TRP A 673 -11.28 3.23 -40.41
N SER A 674 -11.43 1.96 -40.08
CA SER A 674 -11.12 0.86 -41.00
C SER A 674 -12.34 0.11 -41.53
N ARG A 675 -13.48 0.17 -40.85
CA ARG A 675 -14.69 -0.60 -41.20
C ARG A 675 -15.89 0.33 -41.37
N PRO A 676 -16.84 0.00 -42.26
CA PRO A 676 -18.13 0.66 -42.28
C PRO A 676 -18.85 0.44 -40.94
N GLU A 677 -19.16 1.51 -40.25
CA GLU A 677 -19.88 1.53 -38.97
C GLU A 677 -20.60 2.87 -38.83
N ARG A 678 -21.52 3.01 -37.86
CA ARG A 678 -22.20 4.28 -37.59
C ARG A 678 -21.17 5.43 -37.51
N GLY A 679 -20.08 5.19 -36.78
CA GLY A 679 -19.06 6.16 -36.46
C GLY A 679 -19.44 7.03 -35.27
N VAL A 680 -18.46 7.79 -34.77
CA VAL A 680 -18.60 8.62 -33.58
C VAL A 680 -19.26 9.95 -33.90
N ASP A 681 -20.09 10.45 -32.99
CA ASP A 681 -20.54 11.84 -33.03
C ASP A 681 -19.59 12.72 -32.23
N ILE A 682 -19.25 13.89 -32.78
CA ILE A 682 -18.32 14.83 -32.16
C ILE A 682 -19.05 16.16 -32.02
N SER A 683 -19.22 16.65 -30.79
CA SER A 683 -19.97 17.88 -30.57
C SER A 683 -19.48 18.73 -29.42
N ARG A 684 -19.70 20.05 -29.50
CA ARG A 684 -19.35 21.01 -28.44
C ARG A 684 -17.90 20.85 -27.95
N ILE A 685 -16.97 20.97 -28.90
CA ILE A 685 -15.53 20.93 -28.65
C ILE A 685 -14.96 22.33 -28.81
N LEU A 686 -14.31 22.84 -27.76
CA LEU A 686 -13.64 24.14 -27.77
C LEU A 686 -12.12 23.96 -27.88
N PHE A 687 -11.49 24.68 -28.80
CA PHE A 687 -10.04 24.82 -28.92
C PHE A 687 -9.70 26.30 -28.73
N GLU A 688 -9.10 26.67 -27.60
CA GLU A 688 -8.82 28.07 -27.27
C GLU A 688 -7.33 28.31 -26.95
N ASN A 689 -6.77 29.41 -27.43
CA ASN A 689 -5.38 29.82 -27.16
C ASN A 689 -4.34 28.78 -27.62
N PHE A 690 -4.18 28.64 -28.93
CA PHE A 690 -3.24 27.69 -29.54
C PHE A 690 -2.06 28.40 -30.20
N ASP A 691 -0.87 27.84 -30.06
CA ASP A 691 0.33 28.20 -30.83
C ASP A 691 0.81 26.96 -31.59
N ILE A 692 0.76 27.02 -32.93
CA ILE A 692 0.85 25.84 -33.79
C ILE A 692 2.04 25.94 -34.75
N GLU A 693 2.89 24.92 -34.76
CA GLU A 693 3.81 24.61 -35.85
C GLU A 693 3.57 23.17 -36.30
N ALA A 694 2.94 23.01 -37.47
CA ALA A 694 2.54 21.71 -37.99
C ALA A 694 2.62 21.65 -39.52
N LYS A 695 2.57 20.47 -40.13
CA LYS A 695 2.41 20.34 -41.57
C LYS A 695 1.01 20.82 -41.99
N GLY A 696 -0.06 20.38 -41.34
CA GLY A 696 -1.42 20.84 -41.56
C GLY A 696 -2.12 21.26 -40.28
N PHE A 697 -3.09 22.17 -40.39
CA PHE A 697 -3.87 22.63 -39.23
C PHE A 697 -4.98 21.63 -38.88
N CYS A 698 -6.05 21.57 -39.69
CA CYS A 698 -7.19 20.67 -39.43
C CYS A 698 -7.30 19.56 -40.49
N LYS A 699 -7.74 18.37 -40.08
CA LYS A 699 -8.14 17.28 -40.98
C LYS A 699 -9.39 16.58 -40.47
N PHE A 700 -10.57 16.97 -40.97
CA PHE A 700 -11.88 16.45 -40.54
C PHE A 700 -12.58 15.72 -41.67
N TYR A 701 -13.02 14.49 -41.41
CA TYR A 701 -13.58 13.62 -42.44
C TYR A 701 -14.33 12.42 -41.84
N TYR A 702 -15.39 11.96 -42.49
CA TYR A 702 -16.16 10.80 -42.01
C TYR A 702 -15.53 9.46 -42.35
N ARG A 703 -14.72 9.41 -43.42
CA ARG A 703 -14.05 8.21 -43.96
C ARG A 703 -15.01 7.04 -44.24
N LYS A 704 -15.16 6.11 -43.28
CA LYS A 704 -16.02 4.92 -43.40
C LYS A 704 -17.32 5.02 -42.59
N ALA A 705 -17.55 6.15 -41.91
CA ALA A 705 -18.74 6.32 -41.09
C ALA A 705 -20.00 6.40 -41.96
N THR A 706 -21.06 5.74 -41.51
CA THR A 706 -22.37 5.74 -42.16
C THR A 706 -23.34 6.72 -41.51
N GLY A 707 -23.14 7.11 -40.24
CA GLY A 707 -24.08 7.94 -39.48
C GLY A 707 -23.49 9.02 -38.56
N SER A 708 -22.17 9.18 -38.47
CA SER A 708 -21.51 10.22 -37.66
C SER A 708 -22.01 11.63 -37.95
N VAL A 709 -22.06 12.45 -36.90
CA VAL A 709 -22.33 13.90 -36.95
C VAL A 709 -21.22 14.67 -36.26
N PHE A 710 -20.66 15.68 -36.95
CA PHE A 710 -19.77 16.67 -36.32
C PHE A 710 -20.52 17.99 -36.18
N ASP A 711 -20.76 18.42 -34.92
CA ASP A 711 -21.60 19.58 -34.61
C ASP A 711 -21.05 20.42 -33.44
N GLY A 712 -20.45 21.57 -33.75
CA GLY A 712 -19.98 22.51 -32.74
C GLY A 712 -18.51 22.31 -32.38
N LEU A 713 -17.62 22.40 -33.37
CA LEU A 713 -16.18 22.51 -33.16
C LEU A 713 -15.80 23.99 -33.28
N HIS A 714 -15.32 24.59 -32.20
CA HIS A 714 -15.01 26.01 -32.12
C HIS A 714 -13.52 26.24 -31.87
N PHE A 715 -12.86 26.95 -32.78
CA PHE A 715 -11.48 27.40 -32.66
C PHE A 715 -11.45 28.88 -32.32
N LYS A 716 -10.78 29.26 -31.23
CA LYS A 716 -10.70 30.62 -30.73
C LYS A 716 -9.27 31.01 -30.36
N HIS A 717 -8.81 32.18 -30.77
CA HIS A 717 -7.46 32.69 -30.47
C HIS A 717 -6.35 31.69 -30.85
N VAL A 718 -6.36 31.26 -32.12
CA VAL A 718 -5.39 30.29 -32.65
C VAL A 718 -4.39 31.00 -33.53
N ARG A 719 -3.11 30.80 -33.31
CA ARG A 719 -2.05 31.29 -34.20
C ARG A 719 -1.07 30.19 -34.57
N GLY A 720 -0.42 30.31 -35.71
CA GLY A 720 0.62 29.34 -36.06
C GLY A 720 1.07 29.37 -37.51
N LYS A 721 1.98 28.45 -37.84
CA LYS A 721 2.55 28.22 -39.17
C LYS A 721 2.24 26.82 -39.64
N VAL A 722 1.77 26.70 -40.88
CA VAL A 722 1.53 25.41 -41.53
C VAL A 722 2.09 25.34 -42.95
N LYS A 723 2.37 24.12 -43.40
CA LYS A 723 2.92 23.85 -44.74
C LYS A 723 1.90 23.32 -45.74
N ALA A 724 0.71 22.97 -45.28
CA ALA A 724 -0.37 22.38 -46.05
C ALA A 724 -1.73 22.91 -45.59
N GLU A 725 -2.69 22.90 -46.52
CA GLU A 725 -4.06 23.31 -46.29
C GLU A 725 -4.79 22.38 -45.30
N SER A 726 -5.77 22.95 -44.59
CA SER A 726 -6.73 22.16 -43.82
C SER A 726 -7.66 21.38 -44.75
N ILE A 727 -8.05 20.18 -44.31
CA ILE A 727 -8.94 19.29 -45.05
C ILE A 727 -10.26 19.16 -44.28
N PHE A 728 -11.37 19.46 -44.95
CA PHE A 728 -12.72 19.24 -44.48
C PHE A 728 -13.47 18.44 -45.54
N ASP A 729 -13.75 17.18 -45.26
CA ASP A 729 -14.37 16.22 -46.19
C ASP A 729 -15.70 15.73 -45.60
N ASP A 730 -16.70 16.61 -45.68
CA ASP A 730 -18.10 16.32 -45.39
C ASP A 730 -18.88 15.98 -46.67
N THR A 731 -20.18 15.71 -46.55
CA THR A 731 -21.04 15.46 -47.72
C THR A 731 -22.29 16.35 -47.63
N PRO A 732 -22.96 16.66 -48.76
CA PRO A 732 -24.20 17.43 -48.75
C PRO A 732 -25.28 16.85 -47.83
N GLU A 733 -25.31 15.52 -47.66
CA GLU A 733 -26.25 14.81 -46.79
C GLU A 733 -25.85 14.88 -45.31
N ARG A 734 -24.58 15.11 -45.01
CA ARG A 734 -24.01 15.13 -43.65
C ARG A 734 -22.99 16.27 -43.49
N PRO A 735 -23.39 17.54 -43.69
CA PRO A 735 -22.45 18.65 -43.58
C PRO A 735 -21.94 18.77 -42.15
N PHE A 736 -20.72 19.26 -41.98
CA PHE A 736 -20.25 19.69 -40.66
C PHE A 736 -21.09 20.88 -40.19
N ARG A 737 -21.53 20.85 -38.93
CA ARG A 737 -22.40 21.88 -38.36
C ARG A 737 -21.66 22.67 -37.29
N ASN A 738 -21.96 23.97 -37.21
CA ASN A 738 -21.41 24.86 -36.19
C ASN A 738 -19.87 24.79 -36.05
N LEU A 739 -19.17 24.59 -37.17
CA LEU A 739 -17.71 24.72 -37.24
C LEU A 739 -17.36 26.21 -37.27
N ARG A 740 -16.69 26.72 -36.23
CA ARG A 740 -16.42 28.15 -36.04
C ARG A 740 -14.93 28.42 -35.85
N PHE A 741 -14.46 29.51 -36.44
CA PHE A 741 -13.10 30.02 -36.28
C PHE A 741 -13.19 31.50 -35.89
N GLU A 742 -12.73 31.84 -34.69
CA GLU A 742 -12.75 33.18 -34.10
C GLU A 742 -11.31 33.60 -33.76
N ASP A 743 -10.83 34.72 -34.34
CA ASP A 743 -9.44 35.17 -34.16
C ASP A 743 -8.40 34.07 -34.43
N VAL A 744 -8.47 33.50 -35.64
CA VAL A 744 -7.54 32.46 -36.12
C VAL A 744 -6.58 33.05 -37.16
N LYS A 745 -5.27 32.94 -36.91
CA LYS A 745 -4.18 33.48 -37.73
C LYS A 745 -3.17 32.38 -38.07
N ILE A 746 -3.36 31.74 -39.23
CA ILE A 746 -2.47 30.68 -39.72
C ILE A 746 -1.66 31.19 -40.91
N GLU A 747 -0.33 31.20 -40.78
CA GLU A 747 0.59 31.53 -41.86
C GLU A 747 0.90 30.27 -42.68
N GLY A 748 0.72 30.33 -44.01
CA GLY A 748 1.07 29.26 -44.94
C GLY A 748 2.35 29.55 -45.73
N GLU A 749 3.13 28.53 -46.08
CA GLU A 749 4.28 28.66 -47.01
C GLU A 749 3.86 28.82 -48.49
N THR A 750 2.60 28.51 -48.85
CA THR A 750 2.06 28.73 -50.19
C THR A 750 1.37 30.10 -50.31
N SER A 751 1.58 30.81 -51.42
CA SER A 751 1.12 32.19 -51.67
C SER A 751 -0.40 32.38 -51.84
N ARG A 752 -1.24 31.51 -51.27
CA ARG A 752 -2.70 31.64 -51.24
C ARG A 752 -3.18 31.63 -49.80
N ARG A 753 -3.87 32.72 -49.41
CA ARG A 753 -4.44 32.92 -48.06
C ARG A 753 -5.29 31.72 -47.66
N VAL A 754 -4.86 31.00 -46.63
CA VAL A 754 -5.60 29.90 -45.99
C VAL A 754 -6.44 30.51 -44.87
N LEU A 755 -7.69 30.91 -45.20
CA LEU A 755 -8.77 31.31 -44.28
C LEU A 755 -8.56 32.63 -43.48
N GLN A 756 -9.24 33.70 -43.93
CA GLN A 756 -9.70 34.79 -43.07
C GLN A 756 -11.23 34.81 -43.15
N GLY A 757 -11.92 34.51 -42.04
CA GLY A 757 -13.36 34.68 -41.91
C GLY A 757 -13.65 35.45 -40.62
N ASN A 758 -14.53 36.45 -40.71
CA ASN A 758 -15.03 37.24 -39.58
C ASN A 758 -15.97 36.43 -38.70
#